data_AF-A0A6N1YC91-F1
#
_entry.id   AF-A0A6N1YC91-F1
#
_cell.length_a   1.000
_cell.length_b   1.000
_cell.length_c   1.000
_cell.angle_alpha   90.00
_cell.angle_beta   90.00
_cell.angle_gamma   90.00
#
_symmetry.space_group_name_H-M   'P 1'
#
loop_
_entity.id
_entity.type
_entity.pdbx_description
1 polymer ?
#
loop_
_entity_poly.entity_id
_entity_poly.type
_entity_poly.pdbx_seq_one_letter_code
_entity_poly.pdbx_strand_id
1 'polypeptide(L)'
;MFHEVGWRACVANQQYHSALLLGFNFLSEVPVAELMQLAYQLQWWETFDYFLDQLAPEQQAFWQGLRYQYHRDFQGALKAWNTDNNKLWQDYLQQGLALSALLSSVTESNELNDLLPRYQAWSKWQQEYPGEKIWRDVASIVQEYAGSDTYYSIERDLYGTAFRATAEQPVRLSIVGPTKLQLHFRVLHPASHNDLVLDGWIEINDEQQYLVTPFTNNTPVQGLNLIGESSYQLGRKLTLEYQVGEGVHNIELFSRQAPLSIQVKQQKPAFPIMVLPELTLDIFNALHDPLNSAQRPDDTILVKSQTIVSTAVSSSPKKIIQPESFSILQPEQLPLTLSSAQAVPFDSITLNLVPNSLQQAQLAMISYVWQIESLPDLLTNKEILVAAEQLTLQYPNDPKIGTLWQRLSRHTQWQKLGNIINPAGVQFVPIKGWAPESTALEARKNLLEPVQPDEHILFSDKVLVFSMYNTAPISLHTSVRLLDVPFLPEQDADLIYQVDDGELHKVHLSRNNNGKQLTLKIPVGDHQIRLYIAESIGNQFVALRFNDHAHDLSLQQERAYFLSTVQQPLQVYVRSPTMLRIDEWRQGASYNSYQAITEVGWQTVSFAPTQGQQESLLRVKQRILTTGSKKITNRIVERDLVSVPESKLSPELTRALASITLVDEYKLGAQEDGTWSTGLDFQRRNNVQEDSRLIAPEQFVQFRVEHRYFDKSLQGYWFSQGLARYRERGGPTFGLKGAFDWQPKAWPVNTKFKAHIFVQALEEGTEWLGQLSLVLGKSFRLMPKTTIKPELSFFARYLSLQNDSRVQNIKFQQQIDQDVYTPYKADHRYGMNAALTLRHRPWLDTLWEAKVATASNEDFNLFSPDHIALQAQWKQYLDDFQVDAGYRVSFYQQDDNRIFASTRSLAKFKVSWNHWFVNQNRIELTLKYLYDIERSEHLPGLSFIFHFGEGRGYRDFSPSELDFLPLMQQRIPNEQNNQIEKHYN
;
A
#
# COMPACT_ATOMS: atom_id res chain seq x y z
N MET A 1 11.81 -7.49 9.05
CA MET A 1 10.57 -8.27 8.89
C MET A 1 9.31 -7.38 8.73
N PHE A 2 8.87 -6.56 9.71
CA PHE A 2 7.66 -5.71 9.54
C PHE A 2 7.74 -4.66 8.42
N HIS A 3 8.86 -3.94 8.31
CA HIS A 3 9.07 -2.97 7.22
C HIS A 3 9.12 -3.62 5.85
N GLU A 4 9.57 -4.87 5.79
CA GLU A 4 9.63 -5.66 4.56
C GLU A 4 8.24 -6.09 4.10
N VAL A 5 7.37 -6.51 5.02
CA VAL A 5 5.96 -6.82 4.72
C VAL A 5 5.20 -5.57 4.24
N GLY A 6 5.37 -4.43 4.93
CA GLY A 6 4.78 -3.15 4.52
C GLY A 6 5.31 -2.66 3.17
N TRP A 7 6.62 -2.74 2.95
CA TRP A 7 7.25 -2.42 1.66
C TRP A 7 6.70 -3.28 0.52
N ARG A 8 6.69 -4.61 0.69
CA ARG A 8 6.13 -5.54 -0.30
C ARG A 8 4.64 -5.28 -0.55
N ALA A 9 3.87 -4.88 0.47
CA ALA A 9 2.48 -4.48 0.31
C ALA A 9 2.33 -3.20 -0.52
N CYS A 10 3.17 -2.18 -0.31
CA CYS A 10 3.18 -0.98 -1.16
C CYS A 10 3.57 -1.30 -2.61
N VAL A 11 4.57 -2.18 -2.83
CA VAL A 11 4.94 -2.66 -4.16
C VAL A 11 3.75 -3.37 -4.82
N ALA A 12 3.11 -4.31 -4.12
CA ALA A 12 1.98 -5.09 -4.64
C ALA A 12 0.73 -4.24 -4.94
N ASN A 13 0.53 -3.14 -4.19
CA ASN A 13 -0.55 -2.18 -4.41
C ASN A 13 -0.13 -1.00 -5.31
N GLN A 14 1.01 -1.10 -6.00
CA GLN A 14 1.50 -0.10 -6.95
C GLN A 14 1.70 1.31 -6.36
N GLN A 15 1.90 1.39 -5.04
CA GLN A 15 2.26 2.62 -4.35
C GLN A 15 3.77 2.83 -4.45
N TYR A 16 4.28 2.95 -5.68
CA TYR A 16 5.71 2.89 -5.98
C TYR A 16 6.52 3.96 -5.24
N HIS A 17 5.95 5.16 -5.06
CA HIS A 17 6.57 6.22 -4.27
C HIS A 17 6.75 5.82 -2.81
N SER A 18 5.69 5.33 -2.16
CA SER A 18 5.75 4.85 -0.77
C SER A 18 6.69 3.65 -0.64
N ALA A 19 6.66 2.73 -1.60
CA ALA A 19 7.55 1.58 -1.64
C ALA A 19 9.01 2.00 -1.76
N LEU A 20 9.35 2.94 -2.65
CA LEU A 20 10.73 3.39 -2.80
C LEU A 20 11.23 4.04 -1.50
N LEU A 21 10.41 4.90 -0.87
CA LEU A 21 10.75 5.53 0.41
C LEU A 21 10.89 4.52 1.56
N LEU A 22 10.00 3.52 1.62
CA LEU A 22 10.07 2.48 2.64
C LEU A 22 11.31 1.59 2.45
N GLY A 23 11.59 1.22 1.20
CA GLY A 23 12.72 0.38 0.84
C GLY A 23 14.07 1.05 1.09
N PHE A 24 14.15 2.37 0.88
CA PHE A 24 15.36 3.15 1.10
C PHE A 24 15.68 3.38 2.58
N ASN A 25 14.66 3.54 3.44
CA ASN A 25 14.85 3.99 4.81
C ASN A 25 14.73 2.88 5.87
N PHE A 26 14.11 1.74 5.56
CA PHE A 26 13.68 0.80 6.60
C PHE A 26 14.02 -0.67 6.32
N LEU A 27 14.61 -1.01 5.18
CA LEU A 27 15.09 -2.38 4.92
C LEU A 27 16.55 -2.51 5.37
N SER A 28 16.85 -3.61 6.07
CA SER A 28 18.20 -3.91 6.57
C SER A 28 19.16 -4.29 5.43
N GLU A 29 18.63 -4.85 4.34
CA GLU A 29 19.33 -5.07 3.08
C GLU A 29 18.58 -4.32 1.99
N VAL A 30 19.28 -3.47 1.24
CA VAL A 30 18.70 -2.64 0.19
C VAL A 30 18.51 -3.50 -1.06
N PRO A 31 17.27 -3.78 -1.51
CA PRO A 31 17.02 -4.63 -2.67
C PRO A 31 17.24 -3.80 -3.95
N VAL A 32 18.51 -3.66 -4.37
CA VAL A 32 18.95 -2.73 -5.42
C VAL A 32 18.19 -2.95 -6.74
N ALA A 33 17.95 -4.19 -7.15
CA ALA A 33 17.23 -4.50 -8.38
C ALA A 33 15.75 -4.09 -8.34
N GLU A 34 15.10 -4.26 -7.20
CA GLU A 34 13.70 -3.89 -6.97
C GLU A 34 13.54 -2.37 -6.80
N LEU A 35 14.49 -1.70 -6.14
CA LEU A 35 14.50 -0.24 -6.05
C LEU A 35 14.81 0.41 -7.40
N MET A 36 15.68 -0.21 -8.22
CA MET A 36 15.89 0.17 -9.61
C MET A 36 14.59 0.13 -10.41
N GLN A 37 13.84 -0.97 -10.30
CA GLN A 37 12.54 -1.11 -10.93
C GLN A 37 11.57 -0.01 -10.49
N LEU A 38 11.50 0.28 -9.18
CA LEU A 38 10.64 1.34 -8.66
C LEU A 38 11.06 2.73 -9.16
N ALA A 39 12.37 3.01 -9.22
CA ALA A 39 12.90 4.25 -9.77
C ALA A 39 12.57 4.41 -11.26
N TYR A 40 12.66 3.33 -12.04
CA TYR A 40 12.22 3.30 -13.44
C TYR A 40 10.71 3.59 -13.57
N GLN A 41 9.86 2.91 -12.80
CA GLN A 41 8.40 3.10 -12.86
C GLN A 41 7.99 4.53 -12.48
N LEU A 42 8.70 5.14 -11.52
CA LEU A 42 8.50 6.54 -11.11
C LEU A 42 9.17 7.55 -12.05
N GLN A 43 9.98 7.10 -13.01
CA GLN A 43 10.81 7.93 -13.89
C GLN A 43 11.78 8.83 -13.10
N TRP A 44 12.25 8.35 -11.96
CA TRP A 44 13.19 9.06 -11.10
C TRP A 44 14.61 8.76 -11.56
N TRP A 45 15.00 9.35 -12.69
CA TRP A 45 16.23 9.00 -13.41
C TRP A 45 17.51 9.15 -12.59
N GLU A 46 17.59 10.12 -11.67
CA GLU A 46 18.74 10.24 -10.76
C GLU A 46 18.84 9.05 -9.79
N THR A 47 17.70 8.59 -9.28
CA THR A 47 17.65 7.43 -8.37
C THR A 47 17.87 6.12 -9.14
N PHE A 48 17.37 6.07 -10.39
CA PHE A 48 17.64 5.00 -11.33
C PHE A 48 19.15 4.89 -11.60
N ASP A 49 19.81 6.00 -11.96
CA ASP A 49 21.25 6.03 -12.25
C ASP A 49 22.09 5.64 -11.02
N TYR A 50 21.70 6.09 -9.82
CA TYR A 50 22.34 5.66 -8.57
C TYR A 50 22.30 4.14 -8.36
N PHE A 51 21.18 3.48 -8.66
CA PHE A 51 21.09 2.03 -8.57
C PHE A 51 21.74 1.33 -9.77
N LEU A 52 21.81 1.99 -10.93
CA LEU A 52 22.39 1.43 -12.15
C LEU A 52 23.86 1.13 -11.94
N ASP A 53 24.58 2.08 -11.34
CA ASP A 53 26.01 1.98 -11.05
C ASP A 53 26.34 0.86 -10.04
N GLN A 54 25.34 0.35 -9.32
CA GLN A 54 25.49 -0.73 -8.33
C GLN A 54 25.16 -2.12 -8.90
N LEU A 55 24.62 -2.19 -10.12
CA LEU A 55 24.30 -3.46 -10.78
C LEU A 55 25.49 -4.00 -11.58
N ALA A 56 25.49 -5.30 -11.86
CA ALA A 56 26.48 -5.91 -12.74
C ALA A 56 26.35 -5.35 -14.19
N PRO A 57 27.44 -5.29 -15.00
CA PRO A 57 27.41 -4.71 -16.35
C PRO A 57 26.30 -5.27 -17.26
N GLU A 58 25.98 -6.56 -17.13
CA GLU A 58 24.93 -7.22 -17.90
C GLU A 58 23.52 -6.69 -17.54
N GLN A 59 23.28 -6.43 -16.24
CA GLN A 59 22.04 -5.83 -15.75
C GLN A 59 21.98 -4.34 -16.08
N GLN A 60 23.12 -3.65 -16.10
CA GLN A 60 23.19 -2.25 -16.54
C GLN A 60 22.75 -2.10 -18.00
N ALA A 61 23.26 -2.96 -18.90
CA ALA A 61 22.89 -2.96 -20.32
C ALA A 61 21.37 -3.13 -20.52
N PHE A 62 20.75 -4.03 -19.74
CA PHE A 62 19.30 -4.23 -19.76
C PHE A 62 18.54 -2.94 -19.41
N TRP A 63 18.84 -2.35 -18.24
CA TRP A 63 18.18 -1.16 -17.74
C TRP A 63 18.44 0.09 -18.59
N GLN A 64 19.65 0.24 -19.14
CA GLN A 64 19.97 1.31 -20.08
C GLN A 64 19.13 1.21 -21.35
N GLY A 65 18.96 0.01 -21.92
CA GLY A 65 18.09 -0.18 -23.07
C GLY A 65 16.62 0.15 -22.77
N LEU A 66 16.12 -0.20 -21.58
CA LEU A 66 14.78 0.20 -21.13
C LEU A 66 14.62 1.73 -21.01
N ARG A 67 15.66 2.44 -20.53
CA ARG A 67 15.66 3.92 -20.47
C ARG A 67 15.67 4.54 -21.88
N TYR A 68 16.52 4.05 -22.77
CA TYR A 68 16.59 4.55 -24.15
C TYR A 68 15.26 4.37 -24.90
N GLN A 69 14.64 3.17 -24.84
CA GLN A 69 13.36 2.94 -25.50
C GLN A 69 12.24 3.80 -24.91
N TYR A 70 12.27 4.06 -23.59
CA TYR A 70 11.32 4.94 -22.93
C TYR A 70 11.38 6.36 -23.49
N HIS A 71 12.60 6.88 -23.72
CA HIS A 71 12.83 8.16 -24.39
C HIS A 71 12.69 8.11 -25.92
N ARG A 72 12.20 7.00 -26.49
CA ARG A 72 12.08 6.76 -27.94
C ARG A 72 13.40 6.78 -28.72
N ASP A 73 14.53 6.65 -28.03
CA ASP A 73 15.83 6.41 -28.67
C ASP A 73 15.99 4.91 -28.95
N PHE A 74 15.26 4.41 -29.94
CA PHE A 74 15.27 2.98 -30.26
C PHE A 74 16.62 2.49 -30.77
N GLN A 75 17.41 3.35 -31.41
CA GLN A 75 18.76 3.00 -31.86
C GLN A 75 19.72 2.89 -30.67
N GLY A 76 19.64 3.81 -29.70
CA GLY A 76 20.34 3.70 -28.42
C GLY A 76 19.97 2.43 -27.66
N ALA A 77 18.67 2.07 -27.65
CA ALA A 77 18.18 0.85 -27.01
C ALA A 77 18.71 -0.43 -27.68
N LEU A 78 18.67 -0.51 -29.02
CA LEU A 78 19.23 -1.65 -29.77
C LEU A 78 20.74 -1.78 -29.54
N LYS A 79 21.47 -0.67 -29.45
CA LYS A 79 22.90 -0.67 -29.14
C LYS A 79 23.19 -1.14 -27.71
N ALA A 80 22.42 -0.67 -26.74
CA ALA A 80 22.55 -1.07 -25.33
C ALA A 80 22.23 -2.56 -25.12
N TRP A 81 21.22 -3.09 -25.81
CA TRP A 81 20.83 -4.51 -25.74
C TRP A 81 21.64 -5.44 -26.64
N ASN A 82 22.65 -4.95 -27.36
CA ASN A 82 23.54 -5.76 -28.20
C ASN A 82 24.55 -6.58 -27.36
N THR A 83 24.01 -7.50 -26.55
CA THR A 83 24.70 -8.40 -25.63
C THR A 83 23.99 -9.75 -25.66
N ASP A 84 24.71 -10.86 -25.45
CA ASP A 84 24.12 -12.20 -25.52
C ASP A 84 22.92 -12.37 -24.56
N ASN A 85 22.97 -11.73 -23.38
CA ASN A 85 21.92 -11.82 -22.36
C ASN A 85 20.67 -10.96 -22.65
N ASN A 86 20.75 -9.96 -23.53
CA ASN A 86 19.63 -9.06 -23.86
C ASN A 86 19.12 -9.23 -25.30
N LYS A 87 19.60 -10.25 -26.02
CA LYS A 87 19.23 -10.51 -27.42
C LYS A 87 17.72 -10.64 -27.64
N LEU A 88 17.00 -11.28 -26.71
CA LEU A 88 15.53 -11.39 -26.78
C LEU A 88 14.85 -10.02 -26.81
N TRP A 89 15.33 -9.05 -26.02
CA TRP A 89 14.80 -7.69 -26.00
C TRP A 89 15.16 -6.90 -27.26
N GLN A 90 16.38 -7.09 -27.77
CA GLN A 90 16.83 -6.51 -29.04
C GLN A 90 15.98 -7.00 -30.21
N ASP A 91 15.83 -8.33 -30.36
CA ASP A 91 15.03 -8.96 -31.40
C ASP A 91 13.56 -8.52 -31.31
N TYR A 92 13.02 -8.45 -30.09
CA TYR A 92 11.65 -8.01 -29.84
C TYR A 92 11.40 -6.55 -30.23
N LEU A 93 12.32 -5.63 -29.89
CA LEU A 93 12.25 -4.23 -30.31
C LEU A 93 12.38 -4.11 -31.84
N GLN A 94 13.26 -4.89 -32.46
CA GLN A 94 13.45 -4.87 -33.92
C GLN A 94 12.21 -5.36 -34.67
N GLN A 95 11.54 -6.40 -34.17
CA GLN A 95 10.23 -6.85 -34.68
C GLN A 95 9.16 -5.77 -34.54
N GLY A 96 9.10 -5.10 -33.38
CA GLY A 96 8.15 -4.00 -33.15
C GLY A 96 8.37 -2.81 -34.09
N LEU A 97 9.63 -2.46 -34.39
CA LEU A 97 9.98 -1.43 -35.36
C LEU A 97 9.55 -1.81 -36.78
N ALA A 98 9.80 -3.07 -37.20
CA ALA A 98 9.37 -3.57 -38.50
C ALA A 98 7.83 -3.57 -38.63
N LEU A 99 7.12 -3.96 -37.57
CA LEU A 99 5.67 -3.95 -37.53
C LEU A 99 5.10 -2.51 -37.54
N SER A 100 5.70 -1.58 -36.80
CA SER A 100 5.33 -0.16 -36.83
C SER A 100 5.47 0.45 -38.22
N ALA A 101 6.56 0.11 -38.94
CA ALA A 101 6.74 0.51 -40.33
C ALA A 101 5.67 -0.09 -41.26
N LEU A 102 5.32 -1.37 -41.07
CA LEU A 102 4.26 -2.05 -41.83
C LEU A 102 2.88 -1.42 -41.59
N LEU A 103 2.56 -1.06 -40.36
CA LEU A 103 1.30 -0.38 -40.01
C LEU A 103 1.23 1.04 -40.57
N SER A 104 2.38 1.71 -40.72
CA SER A 104 2.48 3.08 -41.24
C SER A 104 2.52 3.16 -42.77
N SER A 105 2.83 2.06 -43.47
CA SER A 105 2.78 2.02 -44.94
C SER A 105 1.33 2.00 -45.44
N VAL A 106 0.90 3.14 -45.98
CA VAL A 106 -0.40 3.32 -46.63
C VAL A 106 -0.39 2.63 -48.00
N THR A 107 -1.29 1.68 -48.21
CA THR A 107 -1.68 1.21 -49.55
C THR A 107 -3.14 1.60 -49.77
N GLU A 108 -3.47 2.11 -50.96
CA GLU A 108 -4.79 2.65 -51.34
C GLU A 108 -5.96 1.65 -51.27
N SER A 109 -5.69 0.38 -50.97
CA SER A 109 -6.69 -0.65 -50.69
C SER A 109 -6.65 -1.03 -49.21
N ASN A 110 -7.39 -0.30 -48.36
CA ASN A 110 -7.80 -0.77 -47.02
C ASN A 110 -8.85 -1.89 -47.19
N GLU A 111 -8.52 -2.94 -47.91
CA GLU A 111 -9.37 -4.13 -47.98
C GLU A 111 -9.29 -4.88 -46.65
N LEU A 112 -10.43 -5.34 -46.15
CA LEU A 112 -10.59 -6.08 -44.89
C LEU A 112 -9.60 -7.26 -44.77
N ASN A 113 -9.15 -7.80 -45.91
CA ASN A 113 -8.21 -8.91 -46.03
C ASN A 113 -6.77 -8.59 -45.58
N ASP A 114 -6.35 -7.31 -45.58
CA ASP A 114 -4.99 -6.90 -45.16
C ASP A 114 -4.93 -6.41 -43.70
N LEU A 115 -6.07 -6.02 -43.11
CA LEU A 115 -6.15 -5.52 -41.74
C LEU A 115 -6.07 -6.64 -40.70
N LEU A 116 -6.74 -7.77 -40.94
CA LEU A 116 -6.76 -8.90 -40.02
C LEU A 116 -5.36 -9.52 -39.82
N PRO A 117 -4.54 -9.77 -40.86
CA PRO A 117 -3.16 -10.24 -40.69
C PRO A 117 -2.27 -9.24 -39.92
N ARG A 118 -2.45 -7.94 -40.14
CA ARG A 118 -1.70 -6.89 -39.41
C ARG A 118 -2.07 -6.85 -37.93
N TYR A 119 -3.36 -6.98 -37.61
CA TYR A 119 -3.85 -7.10 -36.24
C TYR A 119 -3.29 -8.37 -35.56
N GLN A 120 -3.37 -9.52 -36.25
CA GLN A 120 -2.84 -10.78 -35.72
C GLN A 120 -1.33 -10.70 -35.48
N ALA A 121 -0.58 -10.03 -36.36
CA ALA A 121 0.86 -9.79 -36.17
C ALA A 121 1.14 -8.90 -34.95
N TRP A 122 0.35 -7.84 -34.72
CA TRP A 122 0.47 -6.98 -33.53
C TRP A 122 0.11 -7.72 -32.25
N SER A 123 -1.03 -8.39 -32.23
CA SER A 123 -1.46 -9.23 -31.12
C SER A 123 -0.40 -10.28 -30.76
N LYS A 124 0.12 -10.99 -31.76
CA LYS A 124 1.19 -11.98 -31.59
C LYS A 124 2.46 -11.36 -31.00
N TRP A 125 2.93 -10.24 -31.55
CA TRP A 125 4.08 -9.52 -31.01
C TRP A 125 3.83 -9.12 -29.55
N GLN A 126 2.63 -8.68 -29.18
CA GLN A 126 2.32 -8.34 -27.79
C GLN A 126 2.34 -9.56 -26.85
N GLN A 127 1.93 -10.73 -27.33
CA GLN A 127 2.00 -11.98 -26.57
C GLN A 127 3.43 -12.45 -26.34
N GLU A 128 4.29 -12.33 -27.37
CA GLU A 128 5.70 -12.74 -27.39
C GLU A 128 6.65 -11.83 -26.58
N TYR A 129 6.10 -10.88 -25.81
CA TYR A 129 6.87 -10.00 -24.93
C TYR A 129 7.86 -10.80 -24.04
N PRO A 130 9.17 -10.50 -24.10
CA PRO A 130 10.22 -11.33 -23.49
C PRO A 130 10.39 -11.14 -21.98
N GLY A 131 9.80 -10.10 -21.39
CA GLY A 131 9.95 -9.77 -19.98
C GLY A 131 8.88 -10.33 -19.04
N GLU A 132 9.04 -10.06 -17.75
CA GLU A 132 8.02 -10.39 -16.74
C GLU A 132 6.73 -9.60 -16.99
N LYS A 133 5.59 -10.26 -16.83
CA LYS A 133 4.26 -9.64 -16.87
C LYS A 133 3.67 -9.61 -15.47
N ILE A 134 3.20 -8.45 -15.04
CA ILE A 134 2.62 -8.20 -13.71
C ILE A 134 1.12 -7.93 -13.79
N TRP A 135 0.41 -8.25 -12.72
CA TRP A 135 -1.03 -7.95 -12.59
C TRP A 135 -1.25 -6.46 -12.31
N ARG A 136 -1.96 -5.76 -13.19
CA ARG A 136 -2.33 -4.35 -13.00
C ARG A 136 -3.83 -4.16 -12.96
N ASP A 137 -4.31 -3.32 -12.05
CA ASP A 137 -5.71 -2.91 -12.00
C ASP A 137 -6.10 -2.23 -13.32
N VAL A 138 -7.25 -2.63 -13.88
CA VAL A 138 -7.72 -2.16 -15.18
C VAL A 138 -9.18 -1.73 -15.09
N ALA A 139 -9.43 -0.64 -14.36
CA ALA A 139 -10.78 -0.07 -14.28
C ALA A 139 -11.34 0.37 -15.65
N SER A 140 -10.45 0.70 -16.60
CA SER A 140 -10.82 1.26 -17.91
C SER A 140 -11.57 0.29 -18.84
N ILE A 141 -11.52 -1.02 -18.60
CA ILE A 141 -12.27 -1.99 -19.41
C ILE A 141 -13.69 -2.23 -18.88
N VAL A 142 -14.03 -1.70 -17.71
CA VAL A 142 -15.36 -1.85 -17.09
C VAL A 142 -16.31 -0.83 -17.71
N GLN A 143 -17.34 -1.30 -18.40
CA GLN A 143 -18.31 -0.45 -19.10
C GLN A 143 -19.58 -0.23 -18.29
N GLU A 144 -20.11 -1.29 -17.67
CA GLU A 144 -21.36 -1.25 -16.90
C GLU A 144 -21.19 -1.96 -15.57
N TYR A 145 -21.85 -1.45 -14.53
CA TYR A 145 -21.84 -1.99 -13.17
C TYR A 145 -22.98 -1.37 -12.35
N ALA A 146 -23.38 -2.03 -11.26
CA ALA A 146 -24.50 -1.59 -10.40
C ALA A 146 -24.11 -0.49 -9.40
N GLY A 147 -22.82 -0.39 -9.07
CA GLY A 147 -22.26 0.64 -8.19
C GLY A 147 -20.76 0.47 -8.00
N SER A 148 -20.11 1.42 -7.34
CA SER A 148 -18.70 1.30 -6.95
C SER A 148 -18.58 1.10 -5.44
N ASP A 149 -17.76 0.13 -5.06
CA ASP A 149 -17.49 -0.18 -3.66
C ASP A 149 -16.12 0.38 -3.29
N THR A 150 -16.08 1.27 -2.31
CA THR A 150 -14.81 1.68 -1.67
C THR A 150 -14.73 1.00 -0.32
N TYR A 151 -13.61 0.35 -0.04
CA TYR A 151 -13.42 -0.33 1.23
C TYR A 151 -12.10 0.04 1.89
N TYR A 152 -12.11 0.10 3.21
CA TYR A 152 -10.99 0.43 4.07
C TYR A 152 -10.50 -0.81 4.81
N SER A 153 -9.21 -1.10 4.68
CA SER A 153 -8.55 -2.17 5.43
C SER A 153 -8.03 -1.64 6.76
N ILE A 154 -8.68 -2.04 7.85
CA ILE A 154 -8.37 -1.57 9.21
C ILE A 154 -6.93 -1.94 9.58
N GLU A 155 -6.53 -3.19 9.33
CA GLU A 155 -5.19 -3.68 9.67
C GLU A 155 -4.05 -3.04 8.87
N ARG A 156 -4.34 -2.54 7.65
CA ARG A 156 -3.33 -2.03 6.73
C ARG A 156 -3.35 -0.52 6.57
N ASP A 157 -4.38 0.16 7.06
CA ASP A 157 -4.65 1.57 6.83
C ASP A 157 -4.62 1.91 5.32
N LEU A 158 -5.31 1.11 4.51
CA LEU A 158 -5.34 1.23 3.06
C LEU A 158 -6.76 1.15 2.50
N TYR A 159 -7.02 1.99 1.51
CA TYR A 159 -8.27 1.98 0.73
C TYR A 159 -8.11 1.12 -0.52
N GLY A 160 -9.18 0.42 -0.88
CA GLY A 160 -9.34 -0.29 -2.15
C GLY A 160 -10.68 0.05 -2.80
N THR A 161 -10.75 -0.12 -4.12
CA THR A 161 -11.96 0.13 -4.91
C THR A 161 -12.31 -1.11 -5.73
N ALA A 162 -13.60 -1.37 -5.90
CA ALA A 162 -14.14 -2.46 -6.69
C ALA A 162 -15.50 -2.05 -7.32
N PHE A 163 -15.99 -2.87 -8.23
CA PHE A 163 -17.25 -2.66 -8.95
C PHE A 163 -18.30 -3.67 -8.48
N ARG A 164 -19.50 -3.17 -8.20
CA ARG A 164 -20.62 -3.99 -7.72
C ARG A 164 -21.34 -4.64 -8.90
N ALA A 165 -21.54 -5.95 -8.82
CA ALA A 165 -22.39 -6.72 -9.72
C ALA A 165 -23.61 -7.26 -8.97
N THR A 166 -24.75 -7.25 -9.66
CA THR A 166 -26.00 -7.90 -9.24
C THR A 166 -26.49 -8.81 -10.37
N ALA A 167 -27.52 -9.62 -10.12
CA ALA A 167 -28.10 -10.47 -11.16
C ALA A 167 -28.78 -9.64 -12.26
N GLU A 168 -29.39 -8.52 -11.89
CA GLU A 168 -30.10 -7.61 -12.79
C GLU A 168 -29.15 -6.66 -13.52
N GLN A 169 -28.03 -6.31 -12.88
CA GLN A 169 -27.01 -5.42 -13.44
C GLN A 169 -25.61 -6.03 -13.19
N PRO A 170 -25.12 -6.86 -14.13
CA PRO A 170 -23.81 -7.47 -14.03
C PRO A 170 -22.70 -6.42 -14.20
N VAL A 171 -21.48 -6.78 -13.80
CA VAL A 171 -20.29 -6.02 -14.23
C VAL A 171 -19.95 -6.48 -15.65
N ARG A 172 -20.03 -5.57 -16.63
CA ARG A 172 -19.69 -5.83 -18.04
C ARG A 172 -18.31 -5.27 -18.35
N LEU A 173 -17.42 -6.14 -18.85
CA LEU A 173 -16.09 -5.80 -19.32
C LEU A 173 -16.07 -5.81 -20.85
N SER A 174 -15.45 -4.83 -21.48
CA SER A 174 -15.17 -4.86 -22.93
C SER A 174 -13.67 -4.81 -23.15
N ILE A 175 -13.11 -5.87 -23.74
CA ILE A 175 -11.67 -6.05 -23.86
C ILE A 175 -11.29 -6.74 -25.16
N VAL A 176 -10.09 -6.43 -25.66
CA VAL A 176 -9.48 -7.09 -26.82
C VAL A 176 -8.49 -8.13 -26.32
N GLY A 177 -8.68 -9.39 -26.71
CA GLY A 177 -7.78 -10.49 -26.42
C GLY A 177 -6.97 -10.96 -27.63
N PRO A 178 -5.98 -11.86 -27.42
CA PRO A 178 -5.82 -12.70 -26.25
C PRO A 178 -5.15 -11.97 -25.08
N THR A 179 -5.68 -12.13 -23.88
CA THR A 179 -5.07 -11.55 -22.67
C THR A 179 -5.51 -12.30 -21.42
N LYS A 180 -4.76 -12.15 -20.33
CA LYS A 180 -5.10 -12.77 -19.05
C LYS A 180 -5.68 -11.75 -18.09
N LEU A 181 -6.81 -12.09 -17.51
CA LEU A 181 -7.47 -11.35 -16.44
C LEU A 181 -7.31 -12.10 -15.12
N GLN A 182 -7.19 -11.35 -14.03
CA GLN A 182 -7.27 -11.85 -12.67
C GLN A 182 -8.43 -11.12 -12.00
N LEU A 183 -9.51 -11.86 -11.78
CA LEU A 183 -10.77 -11.39 -11.25
C LEU A 183 -10.80 -11.66 -9.74
N HIS A 184 -10.93 -10.61 -8.93
CA HIS A 184 -11.03 -10.70 -7.48
C HIS A 184 -12.48 -10.46 -7.08
N PHE A 185 -13.17 -11.51 -6.64
CA PHE A 185 -14.55 -11.46 -6.20
C PHE A 185 -14.63 -11.43 -4.68
N ARG A 186 -15.52 -10.60 -4.14
CA ARG A 186 -15.96 -10.64 -2.75
C ARG A 186 -17.48 -10.66 -2.74
N VAL A 187 -18.04 -11.69 -2.11
CA VAL A 187 -19.50 -11.78 -1.93
C VAL A 187 -19.94 -10.71 -0.95
N LEU A 188 -20.98 -9.94 -1.25
CA LEU A 188 -21.54 -8.94 -0.35
C LEU A 188 -22.56 -9.60 0.59
N HIS A 189 -22.24 -9.63 1.88
CA HIS A 189 -23.09 -10.19 2.93
C HIS A 189 -24.03 -9.13 3.47
N PRO A 190 -25.33 -9.41 3.68
CA PRO A 190 -26.24 -8.46 4.33
C PRO A 190 -25.77 -8.13 5.75
N ALA A 191 -25.60 -6.85 6.07
CA ALA A 191 -25.13 -6.40 7.38
C ALA A 191 -26.09 -6.71 8.54
N SER A 192 -27.34 -7.09 8.25
CA SER A 192 -28.31 -7.56 9.24
C SER A 192 -28.04 -8.97 9.75
N HIS A 193 -27.15 -9.73 9.11
CA HIS A 193 -26.88 -11.14 9.43
C HIS A 193 -25.37 -11.42 9.38
N ASN A 194 -24.62 -10.91 10.37
CA ASN A 194 -23.16 -11.03 10.42
C ASN A 194 -22.66 -12.49 10.42
N ASP A 195 -23.47 -13.43 10.92
CA ASP A 195 -23.12 -14.85 11.00
C ASP A 195 -23.51 -15.68 9.76
N LEU A 196 -24.09 -15.03 8.73
CA LEU A 196 -24.58 -15.74 7.58
C LEU A 196 -23.43 -16.27 6.71
N VAL A 197 -23.35 -17.59 6.60
CA VAL A 197 -22.47 -18.27 5.67
C VAL A 197 -23.17 -18.35 4.31
N LEU A 198 -22.51 -17.87 3.26
CA LEU A 198 -23.05 -17.88 1.91
C LEU A 198 -22.36 -18.92 1.02
N ASP A 199 -23.19 -19.69 0.33
CA ASP A 199 -22.81 -20.58 -0.76
C ASP A 199 -23.53 -20.15 -2.03
N GLY A 200 -22.84 -20.24 -3.16
CA GLY A 200 -23.41 -19.91 -4.45
C GLY A 200 -22.40 -19.99 -5.56
N TRP A 201 -22.72 -19.30 -6.66
CA TRP A 201 -21.99 -19.38 -7.92
C TRP A 201 -21.71 -17.99 -8.46
N ILE A 202 -20.47 -17.79 -8.89
CA ILE A 202 -20.08 -16.68 -9.76
C ILE A 202 -20.20 -17.20 -11.19
N GLU A 203 -20.96 -16.48 -11.99
CA GLU A 203 -21.24 -16.78 -13.39
C GLU A 203 -20.45 -15.78 -14.26
N ILE A 204 -19.79 -16.32 -15.29
CA ILE A 204 -18.94 -15.59 -16.22
C ILE A 204 -19.42 -15.90 -17.63
N ASN A 205 -20.01 -14.92 -18.29
CA ASN A 205 -20.51 -15.05 -19.65
C ASN A 205 -19.63 -14.23 -20.60
N ASP A 206 -18.91 -14.86 -21.51
CA ASP A 206 -17.97 -14.22 -22.45
C ASP A 206 -18.43 -14.30 -23.91
N GLU A 207 -19.75 -14.41 -24.15
CA GLU A 207 -20.41 -14.63 -25.46
C GLU A 207 -20.04 -15.97 -26.15
N GLN A 208 -18.78 -16.40 -26.08
CA GLN A 208 -18.23 -17.63 -26.65
C GLN A 208 -18.24 -18.79 -25.64
N GLN A 209 -18.20 -18.49 -24.35
CA GLN A 209 -18.21 -19.48 -23.29
C GLN A 209 -18.96 -18.98 -22.05
N TYR A 210 -19.60 -19.91 -21.36
CA TYR A 210 -20.24 -19.66 -20.08
C TYR A 210 -19.53 -20.49 -19.01
N LEU A 211 -18.90 -19.83 -18.04
CA LEU A 211 -18.18 -20.48 -16.96
C LEU A 211 -18.84 -20.22 -15.61
N VAL A 212 -18.68 -21.19 -14.71
CA VAL A 212 -19.13 -21.06 -13.32
C VAL A 212 -18.00 -21.37 -12.34
N THR A 213 -17.93 -20.62 -11.25
CA THR A 213 -17.02 -20.89 -10.13
C THR A 213 -17.73 -20.74 -8.79
N PRO A 214 -17.57 -21.69 -7.84
CA PRO A 214 -18.32 -21.66 -6.60
C PRO A 214 -17.67 -20.74 -5.57
N PHE A 215 -18.49 -20.01 -4.83
CA PHE A 215 -18.11 -19.56 -3.49
C PHE A 215 -18.75 -20.50 -2.48
N THR A 216 -17.94 -21.07 -1.58
CA THR A 216 -18.39 -22.05 -0.60
C THR A 216 -17.91 -21.66 0.79
N ASN A 217 -18.78 -21.76 1.78
CA ASN A 217 -18.57 -21.31 3.16
C ASN A 217 -18.04 -19.86 3.23
N ASN A 218 -18.51 -18.98 2.34
CA ASN A 218 -18.06 -17.60 2.34
C ASN A 218 -18.63 -16.89 3.58
N THR A 219 -17.78 -16.14 4.27
CA THR A 219 -18.11 -15.42 5.50
C THR A 219 -17.66 -13.96 5.38
N PRO A 220 -18.27 -13.02 6.12
CA PRO A 220 -17.78 -11.65 6.21
C PRO A 220 -16.33 -11.58 6.69
N VAL A 221 -15.59 -10.60 6.20
CA VAL A 221 -14.23 -10.29 6.63
C VAL A 221 -14.30 -9.13 7.62
N GLN A 222 -13.90 -9.41 8.87
CA GLN A 222 -13.93 -8.44 9.97
C GLN A 222 -12.99 -7.25 9.75
N GLY A 223 -11.85 -7.42 9.05
CA GLY A 223 -10.83 -6.37 8.85
C GLY A 223 -11.05 -5.40 7.69
N LEU A 224 -12.22 -5.43 7.03
CA LEU A 224 -12.56 -4.58 5.89
C LEU A 224 -13.91 -3.90 6.08
N ASN A 225 -13.91 -2.57 6.07
CA ASN A 225 -15.13 -1.77 6.15
C ASN A 225 -15.49 -1.20 4.79
N LEU A 226 -16.73 -1.40 4.35
CA LEU A 226 -17.25 -0.76 3.16
C LEU A 226 -17.69 0.67 3.52
N ILE A 227 -17.30 1.65 2.71
CA ILE A 227 -17.48 3.08 3.01
C ILE A 227 -18.73 3.59 2.31
N GLY A 228 -19.57 4.31 3.04
CA GLY A 228 -20.75 4.98 2.50
C GLY A 228 -21.98 4.10 2.33
N GLU A 229 -21.84 2.77 2.42
CA GLU A 229 -22.95 1.82 2.33
C GLU A 229 -22.90 0.86 3.52
N SER A 230 -23.90 0.94 4.39
CA SER A 230 -23.97 0.16 5.63
C SER A 230 -24.81 -1.11 5.53
N SER A 231 -25.44 -1.36 4.38
CA SER A 231 -26.31 -2.53 4.19
C SER A 231 -25.54 -3.82 3.90
N TYR A 232 -24.26 -3.73 3.56
CA TYR A 232 -23.42 -4.88 3.20
C TYR A 232 -22.08 -4.92 3.94
N GLN A 233 -21.56 -6.13 4.11
CA GLN A 233 -20.20 -6.43 4.55
C GLN A 233 -19.46 -7.23 3.47
N LEU A 234 -18.15 -7.01 3.36
CA LEU A 234 -17.33 -7.71 2.37
C LEU A 234 -17.01 -9.13 2.81
N GLY A 235 -17.31 -10.09 1.96
CA GLY A 235 -16.94 -11.49 2.14
C GLY A 235 -15.47 -11.77 1.88
N ARG A 236 -15.07 -13.02 2.13
CA ARG A 236 -13.73 -13.53 1.80
C ARG A 236 -13.47 -13.42 0.29
N LYS A 237 -12.23 -13.04 -0.03
CA LYS A 237 -11.78 -12.84 -1.42
C LYS A 237 -11.58 -14.17 -2.15
N LEU A 238 -12.08 -14.24 -3.38
CA LEU A 238 -11.87 -15.32 -4.33
C LEU A 238 -11.12 -14.75 -5.54
N THR A 239 -10.03 -15.39 -5.95
CA THR A 239 -9.23 -14.92 -7.09
C THR A 239 -9.32 -15.94 -8.23
N LEU A 240 -9.90 -15.57 -9.37
CA LEU A 240 -9.92 -16.39 -10.59
C LEU A 240 -9.00 -15.81 -11.64
N GLU A 241 -8.18 -16.64 -12.28
CA GLU A 241 -7.46 -16.26 -13.50
C GLU A 241 -8.26 -16.72 -14.71
N TYR A 242 -8.54 -15.79 -15.61
CA TYR A 242 -9.37 -15.97 -16.79
C TYR A 242 -8.57 -15.63 -18.06
N GLN A 243 -8.56 -16.54 -19.03
CA GLN A 243 -7.90 -16.32 -20.31
C GLN A 243 -8.95 -15.86 -21.32
N VAL A 244 -8.82 -14.61 -21.78
CA VAL A 244 -9.61 -14.07 -22.88
C VAL A 244 -9.06 -14.63 -24.20
N GLY A 245 -9.96 -15.05 -25.08
CA GLY A 245 -9.65 -15.54 -26.42
C GLY A 245 -9.16 -14.45 -27.37
N GLU A 246 -8.93 -14.78 -28.64
CA GLU A 246 -8.58 -13.79 -29.66
C GLU A 246 -9.82 -13.00 -30.10
N GLY A 247 -9.71 -11.67 -30.20
CA GLY A 247 -10.77 -10.80 -30.72
C GLY A 247 -11.36 -9.86 -29.65
N VAL A 248 -12.50 -9.25 -29.96
CA VAL A 248 -13.25 -8.40 -29.02
C VAL A 248 -14.18 -9.27 -28.19
N HIS A 249 -14.19 -9.04 -26.87
CA HIS A 249 -14.96 -9.81 -25.90
C HIS A 249 -15.77 -8.88 -25.00
N ASN A 250 -17.05 -9.21 -24.80
CA ASN A 250 -17.87 -8.62 -23.76
C ASN A 250 -18.13 -9.66 -22.67
N ILE A 251 -17.50 -9.46 -21.52
CA ILE A 251 -17.57 -10.42 -20.40
C ILE A 251 -18.52 -9.88 -19.34
N GLU A 252 -19.56 -10.62 -19.02
CA GLU A 252 -20.48 -10.33 -17.93
C GLU A 252 -20.12 -11.16 -16.69
N LEU A 253 -20.02 -10.49 -15.55
CA LEU A 253 -19.66 -11.08 -14.27
C LEU A 253 -20.77 -10.81 -13.24
N PHE A 254 -21.40 -11.86 -12.70
CA PHE A 254 -22.46 -11.72 -11.70
C PHE A 254 -22.64 -12.99 -10.85
N SER A 255 -23.57 -12.93 -9.90
CA SER A 255 -24.09 -14.09 -9.17
C SER A 255 -25.58 -13.91 -8.93
N ARG A 256 -26.34 -15.01 -9.02
CA ARG A 256 -27.77 -15.04 -8.70
C ARG A 256 -28.06 -15.15 -7.21
N GLN A 257 -27.09 -15.60 -6.40
CA GLN A 257 -27.31 -15.88 -4.98
C GLN A 257 -26.98 -14.70 -4.09
N ALA A 258 -26.05 -13.83 -4.49
CA ALA A 258 -25.66 -12.65 -3.73
C ALA A 258 -24.98 -11.61 -4.63
N PRO A 259 -25.11 -10.30 -4.33
CA PRO A 259 -24.31 -9.27 -5.00
C PRO A 259 -22.81 -9.52 -4.80
N LEU A 260 -22.02 -9.12 -5.80
CA LEU A 260 -20.56 -9.27 -5.78
C LEU A 260 -19.88 -7.90 -5.82
N SER A 261 -18.74 -7.80 -5.15
CA SER A 261 -17.77 -6.72 -5.31
C SER A 261 -16.56 -7.26 -6.08
N ILE A 262 -16.27 -6.68 -7.24
CA ILE A 262 -15.37 -7.24 -8.24
C ILE A 262 -14.25 -6.26 -8.55
N GLN A 263 -13.01 -6.68 -8.35
CA GLN A 263 -11.83 -5.96 -8.81
C GLN A 263 -11.20 -6.74 -9.98
N VAL A 264 -10.89 -6.02 -11.05
CA VAL A 264 -10.38 -6.61 -12.29
C VAL A 264 -8.96 -6.17 -12.52
N LYS A 265 -8.06 -7.15 -12.60
CA LYS A 265 -6.67 -6.96 -12.98
C LYS A 265 -6.40 -7.61 -14.32
N GLN A 266 -5.51 -7.02 -15.11
CA GLN A 266 -5.01 -7.60 -16.36
C GLN A 266 -3.52 -7.85 -16.23
N GLN A 267 -3.04 -8.95 -16.80
CA GLN A 267 -1.62 -9.22 -16.89
C GLN A 267 -1.02 -8.35 -17.97
N LYS A 268 -0.17 -7.40 -17.57
CA LYS A 268 0.50 -6.45 -18.46
C LYS A 268 2.02 -6.57 -18.34
N PRO A 269 2.78 -6.26 -19.41
CA PRO A 269 4.23 -6.09 -19.31
C PRO A 269 4.64 -5.26 -18.10
N ALA A 270 5.61 -5.72 -17.31
CA ALA A 270 6.19 -4.91 -16.24
C ALA A 270 6.80 -3.62 -16.80
N PHE A 271 7.46 -3.73 -17.96
CA PHE A 271 8.15 -2.65 -18.66
C PHE A 271 7.70 -2.62 -20.13
N PRO A 272 6.55 -1.99 -20.45
CA PRO A 272 6.08 -1.92 -21.83
C PRO A 272 7.10 -1.18 -22.71
N ILE A 273 7.28 -1.67 -23.95
CA ILE A 273 8.11 -1.03 -24.95
C ILE A 273 7.27 -0.04 -25.76
N MET A 274 7.77 1.18 -25.95
CA MET A 274 7.03 2.31 -26.49
C MET A 274 6.93 2.37 -28.03
N VAL A 275 7.44 1.35 -28.74
CA VAL A 275 7.47 1.32 -30.22
C VAL A 275 6.06 1.21 -30.84
N LEU A 276 5.18 0.47 -30.18
CA LEU A 276 3.77 0.36 -30.51
C LEU A 276 2.97 0.53 -29.21
N PRO A 277 1.80 1.18 -29.25
CA PRO A 277 0.94 1.28 -28.07
C PRO A 277 0.39 -0.11 -27.68
N GLU A 278 -0.22 -0.19 -26.50
CA GLU A 278 -0.98 -1.38 -26.10
C GLU A 278 -2.23 -1.49 -26.96
N LEU A 279 -2.53 -2.67 -27.51
CA LEU A 279 -3.73 -2.93 -28.27
C LEU A 279 -4.98 -2.84 -27.37
N THR A 280 -5.65 -1.70 -27.41
CA THR A 280 -6.90 -1.43 -26.68
C THR A 280 -8.10 -1.50 -27.61
N LEU A 281 -9.31 -1.53 -27.05
CA LEU A 281 -10.55 -1.51 -27.84
C LEU A 281 -10.65 -0.25 -28.73
N ASP A 282 -10.23 0.90 -28.22
CA ASP A 282 -10.24 2.16 -29.00
C ASP A 282 -9.32 2.08 -30.21
N ILE A 283 -8.11 1.53 -30.02
CA ILE A 283 -7.13 1.34 -31.10
C ILE A 283 -7.62 0.30 -32.10
N PHE A 284 -8.23 -0.79 -31.61
CA PHE A 284 -8.83 -1.80 -32.46
C PHE A 284 -9.95 -1.22 -33.34
N ASN A 285 -10.84 -0.43 -32.75
CA ASN A 285 -11.94 0.23 -33.46
C ASN A 285 -11.42 1.27 -34.47
N ALA A 286 -10.41 2.05 -34.10
CA ALA A 286 -9.78 3.03 -34.99
C ALA A 286 -9.14 2.40 -36.24
N LEU A 287 -8.69 1.14 -36.14
CA LEU A 287 -8.17 0.39 -37.29
C LEU A 287 -9.27 -0.16 -38.22
N HIS A 288 -10.50 -0.32 -37.72
CA HIS A 288 -11.61 -0.96 -38.45
C HIS A 288 -12.58 0.02 -39.13
N ASP A 289 -12.56 1.32 -38.78
CA ASP A 289 -13.47 2.33 -39.37
C ASP A 289 -12.70 3.47 -40.07
N PRO A 290 -12.34 3.34 -41.37
CA PRO A 290 -11.63 4.40 -42.09
C PRO A 290 -12.54 5.59 -42.44
N LEU A 291 -13.87 5.43 -42.44
CA LEU A 291 -14.81 6.30 -43.15
C LEU A 291 -15.48 7.40 -42.29
N ASN A 292 -15.35 7.37 -40.97
CA ASN A 292 -15.79 8.47 -40.09
C ASN A 292 -14.69 9.50 -39.77
N SER A 293 -13.50 9.36 -40.35
CA SER A 293 -12.37 10.30 -40.18
C SER A 293 -12.44 11.54 -41.09
N ALA A 294 -13.65 12.03 -41.41
CA ALA A 294 -13.85 13.26 -42.20
C ALA A 294 -13.60 14.56 -41.41
N GLN A 295 -13.25 14.47 -40.13
CA GLN A 295 -12.41 15.47 -39.48
C GLN A 295 -11.00 14.91 -39.43
N ARG A 296 -10.14 15.40 -40.34
CA ARG A 296 -8.70 15.14 -40.29
C ARG A 296 -8.22 15.29 -38.83
N PRO A 297 -7.69 14.24 -38.20
CA PRO A 297 -6.68 14.47 -37.20
C PRO A 297 -5.49 15.06 -37.97
N ASP A 298 -5.03 16.25 -37.60
CA ASP A 298 -3.72 16.76 -38.01
C ASP A 298 -2.67 15.65 -37.92
N ASP A 299 -1.54 15.78 -38.65
CA ASP A 299 -0.33 14.93 -38.67
C ASP A 299 0.30 14.63 -37.27
N THR A 300 -0.49 14.15 -36.32
CA THR A 300 -0.25 14.19 -34.86
C THR A 300 -0.44 12.84 -34.21
N ILE A 301 -1.10 11.87 -34.86
CA ILE A 301 -1.27 10.50 -34.33
C ILE A 301 0.07 9.73 -34.25
N LEU A 302 1.10 10.13 -35.02
CA LEU A 302 2.44 9.53 -34.95
C LEU A 302 3.57 10.49 -34.51
N VAL A 303 3.33 11.80 -34.37
CA VAL A 303 4.41 12.79 -34.07
C VAL A 303 4.12 13.74 -32.90
N LYS A 304 2.93 13.75 -32.29
CA LYS A 304 2.71 14.51 -31.05
C LYS A 304 1.99 13.68 -30.01
N SER A 305 2.77 12.92 -29.23
CA SER A 305 2.43 12.70 -27.83
C SER A 305 2.69 14.02 -27.09
N GLN A 306 1.82 15.00 -27.31
CA GLN A 306 1.60 15.99 -26.28
C GLN A 306 1.19 15.22 -25.04
N THR A 307 1.86 15.55 -23.94
CA THR A 307 1.51 15.17 -22.60
C THR A 307 0.00 15.33 -22.44
N ILE A 308 -0.75 14.24 -22.56
CA ILE A 308 -2.06 14.15 -21.96
C ILE A 308 -1.74 14.19 -20.48
N VAL A 309 -1.78 15.40 -19.94
CA VAL A 309 -2.05 15.63 -18.54
C VAL A 309 -3.36 14.91 -18.31
N SER A 310 -3.29 13.68 -17.83
CA SER A 310 -4.40 13.09 -17.12
C SER A 310 -4.76 14.14 -16.07
N THR A 311 -5.88 14.80 -16.25
CA THR A 311 -6.65 15.39 -15.18
C THR A 311 -6.97 14.24 -14.23
N ALA A 312 -5.98 13.94 -13.37
CA ALA A 312 -6.21 13.25 -12.14
C ALA A 312 -7.23 14.10 -11.42
N VAL A 313 -8.47 13.61 -11.41
CA VAL A 313 -9.47 14.00 -10.44
C VAL A 313 -8.81 13.82 -9.09
N SER A 314 -8.30 14.93 -8.57
CA SER A 314 -7.74 15.07 -7.24
C SER A 314 -8.90 14.93 -6.27
N SER A 315 -9.09 13.72 -5.77
CA SER A 315 -9.87 13.46 -4.57
C SER A 315 -8.99 12.73 -3.55
N SER A 316 -8.20 13.51 -2.82
CA SER A 316 -8.12 13.51 -1.34
C SER A 316 -6.71 13.86 -0.85
N PRO A 317 -6.59 14.76 0.14
CA PRO A 317 -5.32 15.28 0.60
C PRO A 317 -4.60 14.26 1.49
N LYS A 318 -3.49 13.71 1.02
CA LYS A 318 -2.54 12.97 1.87
C LYS A 318 -1.77 13.96 2.75
N LYS A 319 -2.24 14.12 3.98
CA LYS A 319 -1.51 14.80 5.05
C LYS A 319 -0.45 13.85 5.61
N ILE A 320 0.83 14.20 5.45
CA ILE A 320 1.96 13.49 6.04
C ILE A 320 2.07 13.92 7.50
N ILE A 321 1.85 12.99 8.42
CA ILE A 321 2.18 13.12 9.85
C ILE A 321 3.10 11.94 10.19
N GLN A 322 4.27 12.24 10.75
CA GLN A 322 5.17 11.26 11.36
C GLN A 322 4.61 10.83 12.73
N PRO A 323 4.71 9.55 13.12
CA PRO A 323 4.68 9.18 14.54
C PRO A 323 5.99 8.56 15.00
N GLU A 324 6.44 9.03 16.17
CA GLU A 324 7.48 8.43 16.98
C GLU A 324 7.07 7.05 17.51
N SER A 325 8.10 6.24 17.73
CA SER A 325 8.10 4.83 18.12
C SER A 325 7.41 4.54 19.45
N PHE A 326 6.56 3.51 19.49
CA PHE A 326 6.34 2.70 20.70
C PHE A 326 6.20 1.22 20.34
N SER A 327 6.98 0.41 21.05
CA SER A 327 7.09 -1.05 20.90
C SER A 327 6.08 -1.78 21.78
N ILE A 328 5.33 -2.73 21.22
CA ILE A 328 4.73 -3.84 21.96
C ILE A 328 4.88 -5.12 21.10
N LEU A 329 5.32 -6.19 21.74
CA LEU A 329 5.69 -7.51 21.21
C LEU A 329 4.58 -8.14 20.34
N GLN A 330 4.96 -8.82 19.24
CA GLN A 330 4.07 -9.70 18.48
C GLN A 330 4.39 -11.19 18.71
N PRO A 331 3.39 -12.04 18.99
CA PRO A 331 3.38 -13.44 18.56
C PRO A 331 2.99 -13.53 17.08
N GLU A 332 3.67 -14.38 16.33
CA GLU A 332 3.51 -14.62 14.88
C GLU A 332 2.04 -14.85 14.45
N GLN A 333 1.53 -14.03 13.53
CA GLN A 333 0.24 -14.26 12.86
C GLN A 333 0.46 -14.75 11.43
N LEU A 334 -0.06 -15.95 11.16
CA LEU A 334 -0.04 -16.65 9.87
C LEU A 334 -0.70 -15.82 8.74
N PRO A 335 -0.10 -15.76 7.53
CA PRO A 335 -0.69 -15.07 6.40
C PRO A 335 -2.04 -15.70 6.00
N LEU A 336 -3.06 -14.85 5.80
CA LEU A 336 -4.33 -15.22 5.19
C LEU A 336 -4.06 -15.78 3.78
N THR A 337 -4.17 -17.10 3.62
CA THR A 337 -3.91 -17.82 2.37
C THR A 337 -4.77 -17.31 1.23
N LEU A 338 -4.13 -16.91 0.11
CA LEU A 338 -4.80 -16.60 -1.15
C LEU A 338 -5.54 -17.83 -1.66
N SER A 339 -6.88 -17.76 -1.77
CA SER A 339 -7.68 -18.81 -2.40
C SER A 339 -7.73 -18.56 -3.91
N SER A 340 -6.98 -19.36 -4.69
CA SER A 340 -7.14 -19.41 -6.14
C SER A 340 -8.42 -20.18 -6.48
N ALA A 341 -9.39 -19.52 -7.12
CA ALA A 341 -10.59 -20.13 -7.66
C ALA A 341 -10.29 -20.76 -9.04
N GLN A 342 -11.08 -21.76 -9.41
CA GLN A 342 -11.08 -22.39 -10.74
C GLN A 342 -12.50 -22.32 -11.29
N ALA A 343 -12.66 -22.19 -12.60
CA ALA A 343 -13.96 -22.16 -13.25
C ALA A 343 -14.10 -23.35 -14.22
N VAL A 344 -15.33 -23.85 -14.36
CA VAL A 344 -15.68 -24.94 -15.29
C VAL A 344 -16.68 -24.43 -16.32
N PRO A 345 -16.63 -24.90 -17.58
CA PRO A 345 -17.66 -24.57 -18.55
C PRO A 345 -19.01 -25.14 -18.15
N PHE A 346 -20.07 -24.37 -18.36
CA PHE A 346 -21.45 -24.73 -18.04
C PHE A 346 -21.90 -26.01 -18.76
N ASP A 347 -21.51 -26.17 -20.03
CA ASP A 347 -21.92 -27.29 -20.89
C ASP A 347 -20.94 -28.48 -20.89
N SER A 348 -19.74 -28.33 -20.32
CA SER A 348 -18.71 -29.39 -20.35
C SER A 348 -18.87 -30.36 -19.19
N ILE A 349 -19.80 -31.29 -19.35
CA ILE A 349 -20.14 -32.32 -18.37
C ILE A 349 -19.76 -33.69 -18.95
N THR A 350 -18.63 -34.24 -18.52
CA THR A 350 -18.32 -35.67 -18.75
C THR A 350 -17.99 -36.35 -17.43
N LEU A 351 -18.96 -37.11 -16.90
CA LEU A 351 -18.82 -37.97 -15.72
C LEU A 351 -17.75 -39.08 -15.90
N ASN A 352 -17.29 -39.32 -17.13
CA ASN A 352 -16.43 -40.45 -17.49
C ASN A 352 -14.92 -40.15 -17.44
N LEU A 353 -14.51 -38.92 -17.14
CA LEU A 353 -13.09 -38.59 -16.97
C LEU A 353 -12.65 -38.94 -15.55
N VAL A 354 -11.92 -40.05 -15.41
CA VAL A 354 -11.19 -40.36 -14.17
C VAL A 354 -10.10 -39.29 -14.01
N PRO A 355 -10.14 -38.45 -12.96
CA PRO A 355 -9.16 -37.41 -12.78
C PRO A 355 -7.77 -38.02 -12.50
N ASN A 356 -6.79 -37.68 -13.34
CA ASN A 356 -5.42 -38.19 -13.22
C ASN A 356 -4.49 -37.19 -12.51
N SER A 357 -5.00 -36.00 -12.16
CA SER A 357 -4.27 -34.96 -11.44
C SER A 357 -5.17 -34.26 -10.41
N LEU A 358 -4.56 -33.65 -9.40
CA LEU A 358 -5.28 -32.88 -8.38
C LEU A 358 -6.13 -31.75 -8.99
N GLN A 359 -5.61 -31.07 -10.01
CA GLN A 359 -6.34 -29.99 -10.69
C GLN A 359 -7.58 -30.52 -11.41
N GLN A 360 -7.47 -31.67 -12.09
CA GLN A 360 -8.63 -32.33 -12.71
C GLN A 360 -9.64 -32.78 -11.65
N ALA A 361 -9.17 -33.27 -10.49
CA ALA A 361 -10.05 -33.68 -9.39
C ALA A 361 -10.81 -32.49 -8.78
N GLN A 362 -10.13 -31.34 -8.61
CA GLN A 362 -10.77 -30.10 -8.15
C GLN A 362 -11.83 -29.60 -9.14
N LEU A 363 -11.52 -29.58 -10.44
CA LEU A 363 -12.49 -29.19 -11.49
C LEU A 363 -13.68 -30.16 -11.54
N ALA A 364 -13.44 -31.48 -11.49
CA ALA A 364 -14.50 -32.48 -11.43
C ALA A 364 -15.41 -32.26 -10.21
N MET A 365 -14.82 -31.99 -9.04
CA MET A 365 -15.56 -31.72 -7.81
C MET A 365 -16.42 -30.44 -7.92
N ILE A 366 -15.93 -29.39 -8.59
CA ILE A 366 -16.74 -28.19 -8.86
C ILE A 366 -17.93 -28.56 -9.76
N SER A 367 -17.70 -29.30 -10.85
CA SER A 367 -18.77 -29.74 -11.75
C SER A 367 -19.80 -30.63 -11.04
N TYR A 368 -19.38 -31.48 -10.11
CA TYR A 368 -20.26 -32.33 -9.31
C TYR A 368 -21.19 -31.54 -8.39
N VAL A 369 -20.68 -30.53 -7.70
CA VAL A 369 -21.52 -29.64 -6.88
C VAL A 369 -22.50 -28.89 -7.76
N TRP A 370 -22.03 -28.35 -8.90
CA TRP A 370 -22.88 -27.62 -9.85
C TRP A 370 -24.04 -28.49 -10.32
N GLN A 371 -23.78 -29.72 -10.77
CA GLN A 371 -24.82 -30.62 -11.30
C GLN A 371 -25.88 -30.95 -10.27
N ILE A 372 -25.48 -31.30 -9.04
CA ILE A 372 -26.44 -31.60 -7.97
C ILE A 372 -27.33 -30.40 -7.63
N GLU A 373 -26.78 -29.19 -7.68
CA GLU A 373 -27.52 -27.96 -7.34
C GLU A 373 -28.33 -27.38 -8.50
N SER A 374 -27.95 -27.65 -9.75
CA SER A 374 -28.58 -27.08 -10.96
C SER A 374 -29.53 -28.04 -11.68
N LEU A 375 -29.30 -29.36 -11.62
CA LEU A 375 -30.03 -30.38 -12.36
C LEU A 375 -30.48 -31.53 -11.43
N PRO A 376 -31.71 -31.49 -10.89
CA PRO A 376 -32.20 -32.52 -9.99
C PRO A 376 -32.60 -33.80 -10.76
N ASP A 377 -31.63 -34.59 -11.23
CA ASP A 377 -31.86 -36.00 -11.62
C ASP A 377 -31.37 -36.96 -10.53
N LEU A 378 -32.26 -37.81 -10.01
CA LEU A 378 -31.97 -38.67 -8.87
C LEU A 378 -30.91 -39.74 -9.17
N LEU A 379 -30.81 -40.21 -10.41
CA LEU A 379 -29.91 -41.31 -10.76
C LEU A 379 -28.51 -40.76 -11.05
N THR A 380 -28.40 -39.70 -11.84
CA THR A 380 -27.17 -38.96 -12.10
C THR A 380 -26.58 -38.40 -10.80
N ASN A 381 -27.42 -37.88 -9.88
CA ASN A 381 -26.94 -37.39 -8.58
C ASN A 381 -26.31 -38.49 -7.71
N LYS A 382 -26.75 -39.75 -7.83
CA LYS A 382 -26.11 -40.87 -7.12
C LYS A 382 -24.74 -41.20 -7.70
N GLU A 383 -24.60 -41.20 -9.02
CA GLU A 383 -23.31 -41.41 -9.70
C GLU A 383 -22.30 -40.32 -9.30
N ILE A 384 -22.73 -39.06 -9.40
CA ILE A 384 -21.95 -37.88 -8.99
C ILE A 384 -21.50 -38.02 -7.53
N LEU A 385 -22.40 -38.40 -6.63
CA LEU A 385 -22.10 -38.56 -5.21
C LEU A 385 -21.00 -39.56 -4.94
N VAL A 386 -21.07 -40.73 -5.58
CA VAL A 386 -20.06 -41.78 -5.43
C VAL A 386 -18.71 -41.29 -5.93
N ALA A 387 -18.69 -40.67 -7.11
CA ALA A 387 -17.46 -40.12 -7.69
C ALA A 387 -16.85 -39.01 -6.81
N ALA A 388 -17.66 -38.08 -6.31
CA ALA A 388 -17.23 -37.01 -5.40
C ALA A 388 -16.64 -37.56 -4.08
N GLU A 389 -17.29 -38.57 -3.49
CA GLU A 389 -16.80 -39.19 -2.25
C GLU A 389 -15.50 -39.97 -2.49
N GLN A 390 -15.36 -40.65 -3.64
CA GLN A 390 -14.10 -41.29 -4.05
C GLN A 390 -12.95 -40.29 -4.18
N LEU A 391 -13.17 -39.13 -4.81
CA LEU A 391 -12.15 -38.07 -4.89
C LEU A 391 -11.76 -37.54 -3.52
N THR A 392 -12.71 -37.43 -2.60
CA THR A 392 -12.45 -37.02 -1.21
C THR A 392 -11.59 -38.03 -0.47
N LEU A 393 -11.81 -39.34 -0.70
CA LEU A 393 -10.99 -40.41 -0.12
C LEU A 393 -9.59 -40.47 -0.75
N GLN A 394 -9.45 -40.15 -2.03
CA GLN A 394 -8.17 -40.10 -2.73
C GLN A 394 -7.33 -38.89 -2.33
N TYR A 395 -7.96 -37.74 -2.05
CA TYR A 395 -7.31 -36.48 -1.69
C TYR A 395 -7.80 -35.94 -0.32
N PRO A 396 -7.63 -36.70 0.78
CA PRO A 396 -8.24 -36.39 2.07
C PRO A 396 -7.72 -35.10 2.73
N ASN A 397 -6.54 -34.64 2.32
CA ASN A 397 -5.88 -33.45 2.87
C ASN A 397 -6.04 -32.21 1.98
N ASP A 398 -6.71 -32.30 0.82
CA ASP A 398 -6.92 -31.14 -0.05
C ASP A 398 -8.09 -30.28 0.48
N PRO A 399 -7.85 -29.01 0.85
CA PRO A 399 -8.86 -28.16 1.48
C PRO A 399 -9.99 -27.78 0.52
N LYS A 400 -9.75 -27.69 -0.80
CA LYS A 400 -10.79 -27.35 -1.78
C LYS A 400 -11.74 -28.53 -1.98
N ILE A 401 -11.22 -29.73 -2.21
CA ILE A 401 -12.01 -30.96 -2.31
C ILE A 401 -12.80 -31.16 -1.01
N GLY A 402 -12.15 -31.03 0.15
CA GLY A 402 -12.82 -31.13 1.45
C GLY A 402 -13.96 -30.11 1.62
N THR A 403 -13.76 -28.85 1.21
CA THR A 403 -14.78 -27.79 1.30
C THR A 403 -15.96 -28.03 0.36
N LEU A 404 -15.69 -28.44 -0.89
CA LEU A 404 -16.73 -28.77 -1.86
C LEU A 404 -17.50 -30.04 -1.45
N TRP A 405 -16.81 -31.04 -0.90
CA TRP A 405 -17.45 -32.22 -0.32
C TRP A 405 -18.31 -31.87 0.89
N GLN A 406 -17.88 -30.96 1.76
CA GLN A 406 -18.72 -30.46 2.85
C GLN A 406 -20.00 -29.83 2.34
N ARG A 407 -19.96 -29.06 1.24
CA ARG A 407 -21.15 -28.50 0.59
C ARG A 407 -22.05 -29.58 0.03
N LEU A 408 -21.48 -30.50 -0.75
CA LEU A 408 -22.22 -31.58 -1.40
C LEU A 408 -22.85 -32.54 -0.37
N SER A 409 -22.11 -32.91 0.67
CA SER A 409 -22.56 -33.85 1.71
C SER A 409 -23.75 -33.34 2.54
N ARG A 410 -24.10 -32.04 2.50
CA ARG A 410 -25.32 -31.50 3.13
C ARG A 410 -26.60 -31.98 2.48
N HIS A 411 -26.51 -32.42 1.23
CA HIS A 411 -27.59 -33.05 0.50
C HIS A 411 -27.63 -34.56 0.75
N THR A 412 -26.92 -35.05 1.76
CA THR A 412 -26.77 -36.48 2.01
C THR A 412 -26.90 -36.84 3.48
N GLN A 413 -27.24 -38.10 3.73
CA GLN A 413 -27.16 -38.70 5.05
C GLN A 413 -26.74 -40.16 4.99
N TRP A 414 -26.21 -40.67 6.09
CA TRP A 414 -25.98 -42.09 6.27
C TRP A 414 -27.24 -42.78 6.76
N GLN A 415 -27.79 -43.70 5.97
CA GLN A 415 -28.92 -44.54 6.34
C GLN A 415 -28.42 -45.94 6.69
N LYS A 416 -28.89 -46.52 7.81
CA LYS A 416 -28.61 -47.93 8.12
C LYS A 416 -29.20 -48.80 7.03
N LEU A 417 -28.40 -49.76 6.55
CA LEU A 417 -28.87 -50.67 5.51
C LEU A 417 -29.70 -51.79 6.15
N GLY A 418 -30.98 -51.87 5.79
CA GLY A 418 -31.90 -52.89 6.31
C GLY A 418 -31.84 -54.23 5.56
N ASN A 419 -31.35 -54.22 4.31
CA ASN A 419 -31.35 -55.38 3.42
C ASN A 419 -30.11 -56.27 3.64
N ILE A 420 -29.97 -56.80 4.85
CA ILE A 420 -28.88 -57.71 5.21
C ILE A 420 -29.32 -59.15 4.94
N ILE A 421 -28.46 -59.91 4.25
CA ILE A 421 -28.68 -61.29 3.84
C ILE A 421 -27.66 -62.19 4.54
N ASN A 422 -28.14 -63.31 5.10
CA ASN A 422 -27.32 -64.38 5.70
C ASN A 422 -26.28 -63.92 6.75
N PRO A 423 -26.60 -63.07 7.75
CA PRO A 423 -25.66 -62.82 8.83
C PRO A 423 -25.40 -64.10 9.63
N ALA A 424 -24.17 -64.33 10.11
CA ALA A 424 -23.85 -65.45 11.01
C ALA A 424 -24.50 -65.29 12.41
N GLY A 425 -25.03 -64.10 12.69
CA GLY A 425 -25.74 -63.74 13.92
C GLY A 425 -25.82 -62.21 14.10
N VAL A 426 -26.47 -61.78 15.18
CA VAL A 426 -26.44 -60.39 15.65
C VAL A 426 -25.90 -60.40 17.08
N GLN A 427 -24.87 -59.61 17.35
CA GLN A 427 -24.29 -59.44 18.68
C GLN A 427 -24.57 -58.04 19.21
N PHE A 428 -25.04 -57.98 20.45
CA PHE A 428 -25.26 -56.72 21.17
C PHE A 428 -24.02 -56.41 21.98
N VAL A 429 -23.38 -55.27 21.68
CA VAL A 429 -22.18 -54.80 22.37
C VAL A 429 -22.60 -53.72 23.36
N PRO A 430 -22.34 -53.87 24.68
CA PRO A 430 -22.60 -52.82 25.65
C PRO A 430 -21.60 -51.68 25.47
N ILE A 431 -22.10 -50.48 25.25
CA ILE A 431 -21.33 -49.25 25.14
C ILE A 431 -21.51 -48.43 26.42
N LYS A 432 -20.39 -48.04 27.04
CA LYS A 432 -20.37 -47.14 28.18
C LYS A 432 -20.06 -45.71 27.74
N GLY A 433 -20.89 -44.76 28.16
CA GLY A 433 -20.73 -43.34 27.87
C GLY A 433 -20.82 -42.96 26.40
N TRP A 434 -20.32 -41.77 26.06
CA TRP A 434 -20.36 -41.27 24.69
C TRP A 434 -19.26 -41.89 23.82
N ALA A 435 -19.61 -42.89 23.01
CA ALA A 435 -18.73 -43.48 22.00
C ALA A 435 -19.22 -43.14 20.57
N PRO A 436 -18.91 -41.96 20.02
CA PRO A 436 -19.43 -41.55 18.71
C PRO A 436 -19.08 -42.54 17.59
N GLU A 437 -20.02 -42.77 16.67
CA GLU A 437 -19.79 -43.72 15.56
C GLU A 437 -18.96 -43.08 14.44
N SER A 438 -19.11 -41.77 14.16
CA SER A 438 -18.37 -41.12 13.07
C SER A 438 -17.01 -40.60 13.52
N THR A 439 -15.99 -40.80 12.69
CA THR A 439 -14.63 -40.25 12.88
C THR A 439 -14.62 -38.74 13.14
N ALA A 440 -15.54 -38.00 12.52
CA ALA A 440 -15.68 -36.55 12.72
C ALA A 440 -16.16 -36.16 14.13
N LEU A 441 -17.04 -36.96 14.74
CA LEU A 441 -17.49 -36.75 16.13
C LEU A 441 -16.48 -37.30 17.13
N GLU A 442 -15.72 -38.33 16.77
CA GLU A 442 -14.62 -38.85 17.57
C GLU A 442 -13.48 -37.83 17.70
N ALA A 443 -13.10 -37.18 16.59
CA ALA A 443 -12.16 -36.07 16.61
C ALA A 443 -12.64 -34.93 17.52
N ARG A 444 -13.94 -34.58 17.46
CA ARG A 444 -14.53 -33.55 18.34
C ARG A 444 -14.54 -33.98 19.80
N LYS A 445 -14.89 -35.24 20.10
CA LYS A 445 -14.82 -35.80 21.45
C LYS A 445 -13.43 -35.62 22.06
N ASN A 446 -12.37 -35.83 21.27
CA ASN A 446 -10.98 -35.67 21.73
C ASN A 446 -10.56 -34.21 21.94
N LEU A 447 -11.28 -33.25 21.37
CA LEU A 447 -11.05 -31.81 21.55
C LEU A 447 -11.86 -31.21 22.70
N LEU A 448 -13.00 -31.82 23.05
CA LEU A 448 -13.87 -31.36 24.13
C LEU A 448 -13.28 -31.65 25.51
N GLU A 449 -13.79 -30.95 26.53
CA GLU A 449 -13.54 -31.32 27.92
C GLU A 449 -13.92 -32.79 28.19
N PRO A 450 -13.23 -33.50 29.10
CA PRO A 450 -13.52 -34.90 29.39
C PRO A 450 -15.00 -35.15 29.67
N VAL A 451 -15.62 -36.00 28.86
CA VAL A 451 -17.00 -36.45 29.02
C VAL A 451 -17.02 -37.66 29.94
N GLN A 452 -17.80 -37.58 31.01
CA GLN A 452 -17.92 -38.67 31.98
C GLN A 452 -18.72 -39.86 31.40
N PRO A 453 -18.47 -41.09 31.87
CA PRO A 453 -19.16 -42.28 31.34
C PRO A 453 -20.69 -42.29 31.52
N ASP A 454 -21.21 -41.48 32.44
CA ASP A 454 -22.64 -41.35 32.76
C ASP A 454 -23.30 -40.10 32.14
N GLU A 455 -22.57 -39.38 31.27
CA GLU A 455 -23.09 -38.22 30.55
C GLU A 455 -23.68 -38.57 29.18
N HIS A 456 -24.87 -38.04 28.92
CA HIS A 456 -25.53 -38.06 27.62
C HIS A 456 -25.17 -36.80 26.84
N ILE A 457 -24.64 -36.95 25.62
CA ILE A 457 -24.29 -35.81 24.77
C ILE A 457 -25.38 -35.56 23.72
N LEU A 458 -25.94 -34.35 23.74
CA LEU A 458 -26.80 -33.77 22.71
C LEU A 458 -25.95 -32.91 21.75
N PHE A 459 -26.24 -33.02 20.46
CA PHE A 459 -25.60 -32.27 19.39
C PHE A 459 -26.48 -32.33 18.14
N SER A 460 -26.41 -31.32 17.26
CA SER A 460 -27.22 -31.31 16.03
C SER A 460 -28.71 -31.54 16.34
N ASP A 461 -29.42 -32.13 15.40
CA ASP A 461 -30.78 -32.66 15.43
C ASP A 461 -31.00 -33.87 16.36
N LYS A 462 -30.07 -34.20 17.27
CA LYS A 462 -30.26 -35.33 18.18
C LYS A 462 -31.30 -35.00 19.26
N VAL A 463 -32.37 -35.79 19.27
CA VAL A 463 -33.38 -35.79 20.33
C VAL A 463 -33.12 -36.98 21.25
N LEU A 464 -32.94 -36.72 22.54
CA LEU A 464 -32.89 -37.75 23.57
C LEU A 464 -34.32 -38.01 24.05
N VAL A 465 -34.76 -39.27 23.98
CA VAL A 465 -36.08 -39.68 24.42
C VAL A 465 -35.94 -40.75 25.50
N PHE A 466 -36.53 -40.50 26.66
CA PHE A 466 -36.68 -41.50 27.71
C PHE A 466 -38.14 -41.94 27.76
N SER A 467 -38.36 -43.25 27.77
CA SER A 467 -39.67 -43.84 28.08
C SER A 467 -39.57 -44.49 29.46
N MET A 468 -40.50 -44.17 30.36
CA MET A 468 -40.52 -44.71 31.70
C MET A 468 -41.94 -44.97 32.19
N TYR A 469 -42.07 -45.97 33.06
CA TYR A 469 -43.29 -46.27 33.78
C TYR A 469 -43.04 -46.09 35.27
N ASN A 470 -43.72 -45.11 35.87
CA ASN A 470 -43.53 -44.74 37.27
C ASN A 470 -44.69 -45.26 38.11
N THR A 471 -44.39 -46.03 39.16
CA THR A 471 -45.38 -46.53 40.13
C THR A 471 -45.72 -45.54 41.24
N ALA A 472 -44.94 -44.45 41.36
CA ALA A 472 -45.18 -43.29 42.21
C ALA A 472 -44.58 -42.05 41.54
N PRO A 473 -45.01 -40.81 41.86
CA PRO A 473 -44.41 -39.60 41.31
C PRO A 473 -42.91 -39.50 41.63
N ILE A 474 -42.10 -39.14 40.63
CA ILE A 474 -40.65 -39.02 40.76
C ILE A 474 -40.16 -37.61 40.42
N SER A 475 -38.99 -37.26 40.95
CA SER A 475 -38.27 -36.03 40.59
C SER A 475 -36.91 -36.41 40.02
N LEU A 476 -36.72 -36.20 38.71
CA LEU A 476 -35.43 -36.44 38.07
C LEU A 476 -34.56 -35.20 38.20
N HIS A 477 -33.42 -35.35 38.86
CA HIS A 477 -32.40 -34.32 38.95
C HIS A 477 -31.39 -34.51 37.81
N THR A 478 -31.28 -33.51 36.93
CA THR A 478 -30.31 -33.53 35.83
C THR A 478 -29.39 -32.33 35.92
N SER A 479 -28.08 -32.58 35.90
CA SER A 479 -27.08 -31.54 35.73
C SER A 479 -26.79 -31.38 34.25
N VAL A 480 -26.87 -30.14 33.78
CA VAL A 480 -26.69 -29.77 32.38
C VAL A 480 -25.47 -28.89 32.27
N ARG A 481 -24.59 -29.20 31.32
CA ARG A 481 -23.42 -28.37 31.01
C ARG A 481 -23.24 -28.21 29.51
N LEU A 482 -22.88 -27.00 29.12
CA LEU A 482 -22.47 -26.66 27.77
C LEU A 482 -21.03 -27.16 27.55
N LEU A 483 -20.82 -27.84 26.43
CA LEU A 483 -19.55 -28.38 25.96
C LEU A 483 -19.17 -27.64 24.68
N ASP A 484 -18.02 -26.96 24.72
CA ASP A 484 -17.52 -26.19 23.59
C ASP A 484 -16.15 -26.66 23.12
N VAL A 485 -15.96 -26.65 21.80
CA VAL A 485 -14.67 -26.98 21.19
C VAL A 485 -13.70 -25.82 21.44
N PRO A 486 -12.49 -26.09 21.97
CA PRO A 486 -11.48 -25.06 22.19
C PRO A 486 -11.21 -24.24 20.93
N PHE A 487 -10.88 -22.96 21.10
CA PHE A 487 -10.53 -22.01 20.04
C PHE A 487 -11.70 -21.52 19.14
N LEU A 488 -12.95 -21.92 19.43
CA LEU A 488 -14.14 -21.28 18.87
C LEU A 488 -14.71 -20.26 19.87
N PRO A 489 -15.38 -19.19 19.39
CA PRO A 489 -16.05 -18.25 20.27
C PRO A 489 -17.20 -18.97 21.00
N GLU A 490 -17.38 -18.57 22.25
CA GLU A 490 -18.40 -19.09 23.13
C GLU A 490 -19.78 -18.67 22.62
N GLN A 491 -20.72 -19.60 22.60
CA GLN A 491 -22.07 -19.30 22.16
C GLN A 491 -23.08 -20.04 23.01
N ASP A 492 -24.04 -19.29 23.52
CA ASP A 492 -25.11 -19.79 24.36
C ASP A 492 -25.95 -20.83 23.61
N ALA A 493 -26.57 -21.74 24.37
CA ALA A 493 -27.43 -22.79 23.85
C ALA A 493 -28.76 -22.80 24.59
N ASP A 494 -29.82 -23.09 23.86
CA ASP A 494 -31.14 -23.31 24.45
C ASP A 494 -31.48 -24.79 24.42
N LEU A 495 -31.53 -25.41 25.59
CA LEU A 495 -32.03 -26.76 25.78
C LEU A 495 -33.55 -26.73 25.92
N ILE A 496 -34.25 -27.49 25.08
CA ILE A 496 -35.68 -27.73 25.21
C ILE A 496 -35.89 -29.07 25.88
N TYR A 497 -36.83 -29.12 26.83
CA TYR A 497 -37.37 -30.38 27.34
C TYR A 497 -38.89 -30.39 27.30
N GLN A 498 -39.45 -31.58 27.08
CA GLN A 498 -40.88 -31.85 27.05
C GLN A 498 -41.18 -33.14 27.81
N VAL A 499 -42.24 -33.14 28.62
CA VAL A 499 -42.82 -34.36 29.20
C VAL A 499 -44.13 -34.63 28.48
N ASP A 500 -44.24 -35.81 27.88
CA ASP A 500 -45.32 -36.24 26.99
C ASP A 500 -45.58 -35.20 25.88
N ASP A 501 -46.84 -34.82 25.71
CA ASP A 501 -47.26 -33.76 24.80
C ASP A 501 -47.62 -32.46 25.57
N GLY A 502 -47.00 -32.26 26.73
CA GLY A 502 -47.13 -31.05 27.55
C GLY A 502 -46.38 -29.84 26.98
N GLU A 503 -46.31 -28.76 27.78
CA GLU A 503 -45.61 -27.53 27.39
C GLU A 503 -44.11 -27.75 27.13
N LEU A 504 -43.59 -27.03 26.13
CA LEU A 504 -42.16 -27.00 25.85
C LEU A 504 -41.47 -26.05 26.82
N HIS A 505 -40.56 -26.59 27.62
CA HIS A 505 -39.77 -25.78 28.54
C HIS A 505 -38.40 -25.48 27.95
N LYS A 506 -38.02 -24.20 28.00
CA LYS A 506 -36.76 -23.68 27.47
C LYS A 506 -35.78 -23.37 28.60
N VAL A 507 -34.58 -23.92 28.51
CA VAL A 507 -33.49 -23.72 29.46
C VAL A 507 -32.31 -23.10 28.72
N HIS A 508 -32.05 -21.83 29.03
CA HIS A 508 -30.90 -21.10 28.51
C HIS A 508 -29.60 -21.50 29.23
N LEU A 509 -28.57 -21.85 28.46
CA LEU A 509 -27.26 -22.29 28.90
C LEU A 509 -26.19 -21.33 28.35
N SER A 510 -25.33 -20.84 29.23
CA SER A 510 -24.18 -19.97 28.95
C SER A 510 -23.00 -20.39 29.82
N ARG A 511 -21.80 -19.89 29.53
CA ARG A 511 -20.61 -20.22 30.34
C ARG A 511 -20.76 -19.81 31.81
N ASN A 512 -21.42 -18.70 32.08
CA ASN A 512 -21.61 -18.18 33.44
C ASN A 512 -22.59 -19.02 34.27
N ASN A 513 -23.43 -19.83 33.63
CA ASN A 513 -24.37 -20.72 34.30
C ASN A 513 -24.11 -22.21 34.00
N ASN A 514 -22.88 -22.53 33.57
CA ASN A 514 -22.50 -23.87 33.20
C ASN A 514 -22.60 -24.82 34.41
N GLY A 515 -23.27 -25.97 34.26
CA GLY A 515 -23.56 -26.88 35.38
C GLY A 515 -24.91 -26.65 36.07
N LYS A 516 -25.88 -26.02 35.38
CA LYS A 516 -27.23 -25.80 35.88
C LYS A 516 -27.92 -27.12 36.24
N GLN A 517 -28.54 -27.20 37.41
CA GLN A 517 -29.40 -28.31 37.78
C GLN A 517 -30.85 -28.05 37.39
N LEU A 518 -31.48 -29.03 36.74
CA LEU A 518 -32.91 -29.05 36.44
C LEU A 518 -33.56 -30.17 37.24
N THR A 519 -34.78 -29.90 37.72
CA THR A 519 -35.61 -30.90 38.40
C THR A 519 -36.88 -31.12 37.58
N LEU A 520 -37.01 -32.30 36.99
CA LEU A 520 -38.17 -32.70 36.19
C LEU A 520 -39.12 -33.49 37.09
N LYS A 521 -40.33 -32.98 37.33
CA LYS A 521 -41.36 -33.69 38.09
C LYS A 521 -42.18 -34.55 37.14
N ILE A 522 -42.24 -35.85 37.40
CA ILE A 522 -42.93 -36.81 36.53
C ILE A 522 -44.02 -37.52 37.34
N PRO A 523 -45.28 -37.51 36.88
CA PRO A 523 -46.38 -38.18 37.56
C PRO A 523 -46.25 -39.72 37.56
N VAL A 524 -47.26 -40.37 38.14
CA VAL A 524 -47.46 -41.82 38.06
C VAL A 524 -48.01 -42.18 36.67
N GLY A 525 -47.52 -43.29 36.09
CA GLY A 525 -47.96 -43.78 34.77
C GLY A 525 -46.84 -43.85 33.74
N ASP A 526 -47.26 -44.03 32.47
CA ASP A 526 -46.38 -44.05 31.30
C ASP A 526 -46.05 -42.63 30.87
N HIS A 527 -44.76 -42.32 30.75
CA HIS A 527 -44.28 -41.01 30.35
C HIS A 527 -43.14 -41.07 29.35
N GLN A 528 -43.13 -40.12 28.41
CA GLN A 528 -42.02 -39.84 27.50
C GLN A 528 -41.38 -38.50 27.84
N ILE A 529 -40.07 -38.47 28.01
CA ILE A 529 -39.33 -37.21 28.16
C ILE A 529 -38.50 -37.00 26.91
N ARG A 530 -38.64 -35.84 26.27
CA ARG A 530 -37.86 -35.44 25.09
C ARG A 530 -36.94 -34.30 25.47
N LEU A 531 -35.65 -34.40 25.15
CA LEU A 531 -34.67 -33.33 25.34
C LEU A 531 -33.89 -33.10 24.04
N TYR A 532 -33.76 -31.85 23.60
CA TYR A 532 -33.05 -31.47 22.38
C TYR A 532 -32.60 -30.00 22.40
N ILE A 533 -31.68 -29.62 21.52
CA ILE A 533 -31.19 -28.23 21.39
C ILE A 533 -32.09 -27.49 20.39
N ALA A 534 -32.60 -26.32 20.77
CA ALA A 534 -33.57 -25.56 19.96
C ALA A 534 -33.01 -25.16 18.59
N GLU A 535 -31.82 -24.56 18.57
CA GLU A 535 -31.08 -24.20 17.37
C GLU A 535 -29.75 -24.93 17.35
N SER A 536 -29.58 -25.81 16.37
CA SER A 536 -28.35 -26.59 16.23
C SER A 536 -27.26 -25.75 15.60
N ILE A 537 -26.29 -25.31 16.40
CA ILE A 537 -25.10 -24.64 15.91
C ILE A 537 -23.96 -25.67 15.75
N GLY A 538 -23.18 -25.54 14.67
CA GLY A 538 -22.02 -26.40 14.43
C GLY A 538 -21.02 -26.35 15.59
N ASN A 539 -20.53 -27.52 15.99
CA ASN A 539 -19.56 -27.70 17.10
C ASN A 539 -20.07 -27.30 18.50
N GLN A 540 -21.38 -27.12 18.68
CA GLN A 540 -22.01 -26.95 19.99
C GLN A 540 -22.50 -28.29 20.54
N PHE A 541 -22.22 -28.56 21.82
CA PHE A 541 -22.60 -29.80 22.49
C PHE A 541 -23.23 -29.50 23.86
N VAL A 542 -24.20 -30.30 24.29
CA VAL A 542 -24.76 -30.21 25.64
C VAL A 542 -24.62 -31.58 26.31
N ALA A 543 -23.95 -31.63 27.45
CA ALA A 543 -23.87 -32.82 28.29
C ALA A 543 -24.98 -32.78 29.36
N LEU A 544 -25.69 -33.91 29.48
CA LEU A 544 -26.73 -34.14 30.46
C LEU A 544 -26.30 -35.31 31.35
N ARG A 545 -26.35 -35.12 32.65
CA ARG A 545 -26.10 -36.18 33.63
C ARG A 545 -27.27 -36.27 34.58
N PHE A 546 -27.86 -37.45 34.69
CA PHE A 546 -29.01 -37.71 35.54
C PHE A 546 -28.52 -38.30 36.87
N ASN A 547 -28.74 -37.58 37.96
CA ASN A 547 -28.43 -38.03 39.31
C ASN A 547 -29.71 -38.59 39.93
N ASP A 548 -30.09 -39.81 39.53
CA ASP A 548 -31.17 -40.56 40.18
C ASP A 548 -30.61 -41.92 40.65
N HIS A 549 -30.92 -42.28 41.89
CA HIS A 549 -30.58 -43.57 42.48
C HIS A 549 -31.70 -44.60 42.30
N ALA A 550 -32.92 -44.17 41.97
CA ALA A 550 -34.09 -45.04 41.82
C ALA A 550 -34.22 -45.62 40.40
N HIS A 551 -33.74 -44.92 39.38
CA HIS A 551 -33.77 -45.35 37.99
C HIS A 551 -32.35 -45.31 37.42
N ASP A 552 -31.88 -46.43 36.88
CA ASP A 552 -30.63 -46.45 36.11
C ASP A 552 -30.85 -45.77 34.75
N LEU A 553 -30.72 -44.45 34.76
CA LEU A 553 -30.69 -43.63 33.55
C LEU A 553 -29.27 -43.54 32.97
N SER A 554 -28.31 -44.27 33.56
CA SER A 554 -26.95 -44.41 33.04
C SER A 554 -26.95 -45.43 31.89
N LEU A 555 -26.31 -45.08 30.79
CA LEU A 555 -26.37 -45.86 29.56
C LEU A 555 -25.47 -47.10 29.65
N GLN A 556 -26.08 -48.28 29.84
CA GLN A 556 -25.69 -49.43 29.04
C GLN A 556 -26.41 -49.31 27.69
N GLN A 557 -25.75 -48.65 26.74
CA GLN A 557 -26.26 -48.54 25.38
C GLN A 557 -25.84 -49.80 24.63
N GLU A 558 -26.75 -50.73 24.37
CA GLU A 558 -26.42 -51.88 23.53
C GLU A 558 -26.43 -51.49 22.05
N ARG A 559 -25.34 -51.79 21.35
CA ARG A 559 -25.25 -51.65 19.89
C ARG A 559 -25.29 -53.02 19.24
N ALA A 560 -26.28 -53.21 18.37
CA ALA A 560 -26.37 -54.39 17.53
C ALA A 560 -25.35 -54.33 16.38
N TYR A 561 -24.50 -55.34 16.28
CA TYR A 561 -23.57 -55.61 15.18
C TYR A 561 -23.91 -56.94 14.51
N PHE A 562 -23.77 -57.02 13.20
CA PHE A 562 -23.92 -58.26 12.45
C PHE A 562 -22.61 -59.04 12.48
N LEU A 563 -22.69 -60.33 12.79
CA LEU A 563 -21.55 -61.22 12.80
C LEU A 563 -21.24 -61.70 11.38
N SER A 564 -19.99 -61.52 10.96
CA SER A 564 -19.42 -62.10 9.73
C SER A 564 -18.35 -63.12 10.12
N THR A 565 -18.35 -64.30 9.48
CA THR A 565 -17.34 -65.36 9.69
C THR A 565 -16.74 -65.80 8.35
N VAL A 566 -15.62 -66.55 8.40
CA VAL A 566 -14.97 -67.06 7.18
C VAL A 566 -15.90 -67.99 6.39
N GLN A 567 -16.70 -68.80 7.09
CA GLN A 567 -17.66 -69.74 6.48
C GLN A 567 -18.96 -69.05 6.06
N GLN A 568 -19.34 -67.96 6.72
CA GLN A 568 -20.57 -67.23 6.48
C GLN A 568 -20.31 -65.71 6.48
N PRO A 569 -19.79 -65.16 5.37
CA PRO A 569 -19.55 -63.74 5.26
C PRO A 569 -20.87 -62.96 5.21
N LEU A 570 -20.89 -61.77 5.79
CA LEU A 570 -22.05 -60.88 5.78
C LEU A 570 -22.37 -60.44 4.35
N GLN A 571 -23.58 -60.72 3.85
CA GLN A 571 -24.01 -60.26 2.54
C GLN A 571 -25.04 -59.14 2.67
N VAL A 572 -25.00 -58.18 1.75
CA VAL A 572 -25.99 -57.10 1.69
C VAL A 572 -26.48 -56.88 0.26
N TYR A 573 -27.74 -56.49 0.13
CA TYR A 573 -28.35 -56.20 -1.17
C TYR A 573 -28.63 -54.71 -1.32
N VAL A 574 -27.91 -54.07 -2.25
CA VAL A 574 -27.87 -52.63 -2.41
C VAL A 574 -28.17 -52.23 -3.84
N ARG A 575 -28.87 -51.10 -4.02
CA ARG A 575 -29.11 -50.52 -5.34
C ARG A 575 -28.00 -49.51 -5.64
N SER A 576 -27.14 -49.88 -6.58
CA SER A 576 -26.03 -49.10 -7.11
C SER A 576 -26.52 -48.05 -8.13
N PRO A 577 -25.81 -46.92 -8.31
CA PRO A 577 -24.56 -46.53 -7.64
C PRO A 577 -24.78 -46.02 -6.21
N THR A 578 -23.90 -46.44 -5.29
CA THR A 578 -23.94 -46.02 -3.88
C THR A 578 -22.58 -46.13 -3.21
N MET A 579 -22.35 -45.28 -2.21
CA MET A 579 -21.25 -45.44 -1.26
C MET A 579 -21.75 -46.20 -0.02
N LEU A 580 -21.01 -47.24 0.37
CA LEU A 580 -21.24 -47.97 1.60
C LEU A 580 -20.20 -47.56 2.63
N ARG A 581 -20.65 -47.39 3.88
CA ARG A 581 -19.80 -47.25 5.05
C ARG A 581 -19.96 -48.49 5.92
N ILE A 582 -18.83 -49.13 6.21
CA ILE A 582 -18.75 -50.34 7.01
C ILE A 582 -18.07 -49.98 8.33
N ASP A 583 -18.80 -50.13 9.43
CA ASP A 583 -18.31 -49.92 10.79
C ASP A 583 -17.99 -51.27 11.41
N GLU A 584 -16.72 -51.53 11.71
CA GLU A 584 -16.24 -52.77 12.33
C GLU A 584 -15.87 -52.53 13.81
N TRP A 585 -16.46 -53.29 14.72
CA TRP A 585 -16.14 -53.22 16.15
C TRP A 585 -15.01 -54.18 16.53
N ARG A 586 -13.91 -53.63 17.05
CA ARG A 586 -12.75 -54.42 17.53
C ARG A 586 -12.13 -53.77 18.76
N GLN A 587 -11.76 -54.58 19.75
CA GLN A 587 -11.00 -54.16 20.94
C GLN A 587 -11.59 -52.93 21.67
N GLY A 588 -12.92 -52.78 21.70
CA GLY A 588 -13.58 -51.66 22.38
C GLY A 588 -13.69 -50.37 21.55
N ALA A 589 -13.32 -50.40 20.26
CA ALA A 589 -13.39 -49.27 19.34
C ALA A 589 -14.08 -49.64 18.02
N SER A 590 -14.62 -48.64 17.32
CA SER A 590 -15.22 -48.79 15.99
C SER A 590 -14.26 -48.29 14.92
N TYR A 591 -13.97 -49.12 13.92
CA TYR A 591 -13.15 -48.80 12.76
C TYR A 591 -14.06 -48.63 11.55
N ASN A 592 -13.86 -47.58 10.76
CA ASN A 592 -14.73 -47.26 9.63
C ASN A 592 -13.98 -47.49 8.31
N SER A 593 -14.60 -48.18 7.36
CA SER A 593 -14.13 -48.28 5.97
C SER A 593 -15.25 -47.90 5.00
N TYR A 594 -14.86 -47.51 3.78
CA TYR A 594 -15.77 -47.02 2.76
C TYR A 594 -15.58 -47.85 1.48
N GLN A 595 -16.68 -48.25 0.85
CA GLN A 595 -16.67 -49.03 -0.39
C GLN A 595 -17.68 -48.45 -1.39
N ALA A 596 -17.17 -48.02 -2.55
CA ALA A 596 -17.98 -47.57 -3.66
C ALA A 596 -18.51 -48.77 -4.44
N ILE A 597 -19.82 -48.78 -4.72
CA ILE A 597 -20.46 -49.72 -5.64
C ILE A 597 -20.89 -48.91 -6.86
N THR A 598 -20.25 -49.17 -8.00
CA THR A 598 -20.37 -48.34 -9.21
C THR A 598 -21.19 -49.00 -10.33
N GLU A 599 -21.29 -50.33 -10.36
CA GLU A 599 -22.04 -51.06 -11.38
C GLU A 599 -23.55 -50.83 -11.25
N VAL A 600 -24.17 -50.15 -12.21
CA VAL A 600 -25.59 -49.74 -12.15
C VAL A 600 -26.52 -50.94 -11.96
N GLY A 601 -27.48 -50.82 -11.03
CA GLY A 601 -28.50 -51.84 -10.77
C GLY A 601 -28.44 -52.43 -9.36
N TRP A 602 -29.07 -53.57 -9.17
CA TRP A 602 -29.03 -54.27 -7.88
C TRP A 602 -27.78 -55.13 -7.77
N GLN A 603 -27.07 -54.99 -6.65
CA GLN A 603 -25.78 -55.65 -6.40
C GLN A 603 -25.81 -56.36 -5.05
N THR A 604 -25.22 -57.55 -5.01
CA THR A 604 -24.97 -58.30 -3.78
C THR A 604 -23.51 -58.14 -3.40
N VAL A 605 -23.25 -57.52 -2.25
CA VAL A 605 -21.89 -57.28 -1.74
C VAL A 605 -21.64 -58.17 -0.54
N SER A 606 -20.48 -58.83 -0.50
CA SER A 606 -20.11 -59.76 0.56
C SER A 606 -18.91 -59.23 1.36
N PHE A 607 -19.03 -59.18 2.68
CA PHE A 607 -18.01 -58.72 3.61
C PHE A 607 -17.51 -59.88 4.47
N ALA A 608 -16.33 -60.40 4.15
CA ALA A 608 -15.64 -61.37 4.99
C ALA A 608 -15.00 -60.70 6.22
N PRO A 609 -14.62 -61.47 7.27
CA PRO A 609 -13.85 -60.95 8.39
C PRO A 609 -12.54 -60.31 7.95
N THR A 610 -12.03 -59.33 8.71
CA THR A 610 -10.74 -58.71 8.43
C THR A 610 -9.62 -59.77 8.39
N GLN A 611 -8.67 -59.60 7.46
CA GLN A 611 -7.57 -60.53 7.25
C GLN A 611 -6.85 -60.86 8.58
N GLY A 612 -6.82 -62.15 8.93
CA GLY A 612 -6.24 -62.64 10.20
C GLY A 612 -7.24 -62.84 11.34
N GLN A 613 -8.52 -62.48 11.18
CA GLN A 613 -9.58 -62.74 12.16
C GLN A 613 -10.53 -63.85 11.70
N GLN A 614 -11.08 -64.61 12.67
CA GLN A 614 -12.08 -65.65 12.41
C GLN A 614 -13.50 -65.06 12.30
N GLU A 615 -13.73 -63.93 12.95
CA GLU A 615 -15.00 -63.22 12.99
C GLU A 615 -14.81 -61.70 12.99
N SER A 616 -15.77 -60.97 12.43
CA SER A 616 -15.86 -59.51 12.48
C SER A 616 -17.29 -59.08 12.82
N LEU A 617 -17.40 -58.06 13.68
CA LEU A 617 -18.66 -57.43 14.06
C LEU A 617 -18.89 -56.18 13.22
N LEU A 618 -19.84 -56.25 12.29
CA LEU A 618 -20.02 -55.25 11.24
C LEU A 618 -21.38 -54.55 11.31
N ARG A 619 -21.40 -53.25 10.99
CA ARG A 619 -22.62 -52.51 10.66
C ARG A 619 -22.43 -51.83 9.31
N VAL A 620 -23.41 -51.96 8.44
CA VAL A 620 -23.35 -51.40 7.08
C VAL A 620 -24.37 -50.26 6.95
N LYS A 621 -23.90 -49.14 6.41
CA LYS A 621 -24.71 -47.95 6.11
C LYS A 621 -24.54 -47.59 4.64
N GLN A 622 -25.57 -47.03 4.04
CA GLN A 622 -25.53 -46.48 2.69
C GLN A 622 -25.69 -44.97 2.71
N ARG A 623 -25.00 -44.29 1.80
CA ARG A 623 -25.14 -42.85 1.58
C ARG A 623 -26.37 -42.60 0.71
N ILE A 624 -27.31 -41.79 1.20
CA ILE A 624 -28.52 -41.42 0.44
C ILE A 624 -28.65 -39.91 0.31
N LEU A 625 -29.32 -39.47 -0.76
CA LEU A 625 -29.70 -38.06 -0.97
C LEU A 625 -30.85 -37.68 -0.03
N THR A 626 -30.82 -36.44 0.46
CA THR A 626 -31.91 -35.81 1.22
C THR A 626 -32.63 -34.78 0.36
N THR A 627 -33.94 -34.63 0.56
CA THR A 627 -34.79 -33.68 -0.18
C THR A 627 -34.60 -32.21 0.23
N GLY A 628 -33.81 -31.94 1.28
CA GLY A 628 -33.44 -30.60 1.71
C GLY A 628 -31.96 -30.53 2.11
N SER A 629 -31.36 -29.35 1.91
CA SER A 629 -30.01 -29.05 2.40
C SER A 629 -30.06 -28.62 3.85
N LYS A 630 -29.20 -29.19 4.71
CA LYS A 630 -29.06 -28.72 6.08
C LYS A 630 -28.45 -27.30 6.07
N LYS A 631 -29.17 -26.32 6.64
CA LYS A 631 -28.65 -24.95 6.83
C LYS A 631 -27.39 -24.99 7.71
N ILE A 632 -26.41 -24.16 7.36
CA ILE A 632 -25.17 -24.01 8.12
C ILE A 632 -25.34 -22.84 9.08
N THR A 633 -25.04 -23.10 10.34
CA THR A 633 -24.76 -22.07 11.35
C THR A 633 -23.36 -22.38 11.88
N ASN A 634 -22.36 -21.66 11.36
CA ASN A 634 -20.99 -21.73 11.86
C ASN A 634 -20.76 -20.57 12.82
N ARG A 635 -19.95 -20.81 13.85
CA ARG A 635 -19.50 -19.74 14.74
C ARG A 635 -18.44 -18.90 14.06
N ILE A 636 -18.65 -17.59 13.97
CA ILE A 636 -17.64 -16.66 13.45
C ILE A 636 -16.76 -16.22 14.60
N VAL A 637 -15.46 -16.54 14.52
CA VAL A 637 -14.45 -15.97 15.42
C VAL A 637 -14.32 -14.48 15.10
N GLU A 638 -15.01 -13.63 15.87
CA GLU A 638 -14.71 -12.21 15.88
C GLU A 638 -13.32 -12.03 16.49
N ARG A 639 -12.43 -11.38 15.75
CA ARG A 639 -11.13 -10.99 16.27
C ARG A 639 -11.27 -9.58 16.76
N ASP A 640 -10.84 -9.31 17.98
CA ASP A 640 -10.63 -7.95 18.45
C ASP A 640 -9.58 -7.31 17.54
N LEU A 641 -10.04 -6.53 16.58
CA LEU A 641 -9.17 -5.76 15.72
C LEU A 641 -8.63 -4.64 16.57
N VAL A 642 -7.30 -4.61 16.71
CA VAL A 642 -6.63 -3.43 17.25
C VAL A 642 -6.82 -2.34 16.22
N SER A 643 -7.81 -1.47 16.45
CA SER A 643 -7.99 -0.27 15.65
C SER A 643 -6.70 0.53 15.75
N VAL A 644 -6.17 0.94 14.59
CA VAL A 644 -5.16 1.98 14.56
C VAL A 644 -5.79 3.19 15.26
N PRO A 645 -5.15 3.79 16.29
CA PRO A 645 -5.77 4.80 17.14
C PRO A 645 -6.40 5.92 16.28
N GLU A 646 -7.67 6.21 16.54
CA GLU A 646 -8.42 7.22 15.80
C GLU A 646 -7.66 8.55 15.79
N SER A 647 -7.43 9.07 14.59
CA SER A 647 -6.97 10.44 14.42
C SER A 647 -8.04 11.38 14.98
N LYS A 648 -7.65 12.26 15.90
CA LYS A 648 -8.55 13.23 16.60
C LYS A 648 -9.10 14.35 15.70
N LEU A 649 -9.35 14.09 14.42
CA LEU A 649 -9.92 15.05 13.47
C LEU A 649 -11.36 14.61 13.17
N SER A 650 -12.36 15.37 13.63
CA SER A 650 -13.77 15.01 13.48
C SER A 650 -14.28 15.27 12.03
N PRO A 651 -15.15 14.39 11.48
CA PRO A 651 -15.69 14.53 10.14
C PRO A 651 -17.15 15.03 10.17
N GLU A 652 -17.37 16.35 10.13
CA GLU A 652 -18.74 16.92 10.08
C GLU A 652 -19.13 17.57 8.73
N LEU A 653 -18.34 17.43 7.68
CA LEU A 653 -18.56 18.15 6.42
C LEU A 653 -18.88 17.23 5.24
N THR A 654 -20.08 16.65 5.20
CA THR A 654 -20.59 16.06 3.94
C THR A 654 -22.10 16.07 3.83
N ARG A 655 -22.74 17.24 3.62
CA ARG A 655 -24.03 17.31 2.90
C ARG A 655 -24.16 18.57 2.03
N ALA A 656 -24.72 18.33 0.84
CA ALA A 656 -25.17 19.23 -0.23
C ALA A 656 -24.07 19.92 -1.08
N LEU A 657 -23.91 19.44 -2.32
CA LEU A 657 -23.07 20.02 -3.37
C LEU A 657 -23.74 21.29 -3.94
N ALA A 658 -23.19 22.46 -3.59
CA ALA A 658 -23.39 23.72 -4.29
C ALA A 658 -22.45 23.79 -5.52
N SER A 659 -22.84 24.51 -6.58
CA SER A 659 -21.98 24.72 -7.75
C SER A 659 -20.70 25.45 -7.36
N ILE A 660 -19.55 24.90 -7.75
CA ILE A 660 -18.20 25.32 -7.36
C ILE A 660 -17.60 26.17 -8.48
N THR A 661 -17.21 27.40 -8.15
CA THR A 661 -16.35 28.26 -8.98
C THR A 661 -14.94 28.27 -8.36
N LEU A 662 -13.92 27.91 -9.13
CA LEU A 662 -12.52 27.97 -8.66
C LEU A 662 -11.97 29.39 -8.90
N VAL A 663 -11.62 30.08 -7.83
CA VAL A 663 -10.98 31.39 -7.85
C VAL A 663 -9.53 31.19 -7.41
N ASP A 664 -8.60 31.44 -8.33
CA ASP A 664 -7.16 31.53 -8.05
C ASP A 664 -6.85 33.01 -7.75
N GLU A 665 -6.43 33.30 -6.52
CA GLU A 665 -6.06 34.67 -6.11
C GLU A 665 -4.73 35.13 -6.73
N TYR A 666 -3.91 34.21 -7.25
CA TYR A 666 -2.68 34.53 -7.95
C TYR A 666 -2.84 34.35 -9.47
N LYS A 667 -2.08 35.13 -10.23
CA LYS A 667 -2.09 35.03 -11.68
C LYS A 667 -1.48 33.69 -12.09
N LEU A 668 -2.21 32.88 -12.87
CA LEU A 668 -1.68 31.63 -13.44
C LEU A 668 -0.31 31.89 -14.11
N GLY A 669 0.70 31.10 -13.71
CA GLY A 669 2.09 31.22 -14.17
C GLY A 669 3.02 32.09 -13.30
N ALA A 670 2.49 32.95 -12.43
CA ALA A 670 3.30 33.80 -11.54
C ALA A 670 4.14 32.99 -10.52
N GLN A 671 3.73 31.75 -10.23
CA GLN A 671 4.38 30.87 -9.26
C GLN A 671 5.55 30.06 -9.83
N GLU A 672 5.99 30.33 -11.06
CA GLU A 672 7.10 29.62 -11.72
C GLU A 672 8.41 30.41 -11.70
N ASP A 673 8.38 31.75 -11.77
CA ASP A 673 9.53 32.60 -12.12
C ASP A 673 10.42 33.12 -10.97
N GLY A 674 10.29 32.60 -9.76
CA GLY A 674 11.09 33.01 -8.60
C GLY A 674 10.49 34.19 -7.83
N THR A 675 11.26 34.74 -6.88
CA THR A 675 10.86 35.86 -6.04
C THR A 675 11.68 37.09 -6.40
N TRP A 676 11.01 38.16 -6.84
CA TRP A 676 11.63 39.46 -7.05
C TRP A 676 11.58 40.30 -5.77
N SER A 677 12.54 41.20 -5.59
CA SER A 677 12.52 42.16 -4.48
C SER A 677 13.15 43.48 -4.88
N THR A 678 12.63 44.56 -4.32
CA THR A 678 13.20 45.91 -4.48
C THR A 678 13.51 46.46 -3.10
N GLY A 679 14.62 47.17 -2.98
CA GLY A 679 15.04 47.68 -1.68
C GLY A 679 15.80 49.00 -1.75
N LEU A 680 15.76 49.71 -0.62
CA LEU A 680 16.47 50.95 -0.40
C LEU A 680 17.26 50.85 0.90
N ASP A 681 18.54 51.20 0.84
CA ASP A 681 19.44 51.20 1.99
C ASP A 681 20.00 52.58 2.25
N PHE A 682 20.05 52.96 3.52
CA PHE A 682 20.79 54.11 4.04
C PHE A 682 21.89 53.55 4.93
N GLN A 683 23.15 53.66 4.52
CA GLN A 683 24.25 53.00 5.24
C GLN A 683 25.39 53.97 5.52
N ARG A 684 25.89 53.90 6.75
CA ARG A 684 27.24 54.33 7.10
C ARG A 684 28.08 53.06 7.35
N ARG A 685 29.17 52.88 6.62
CA ARG A 685 30.03 51.68 6.72
C ARG A 685 31.52 51.99 6.74
N ASN A 686 32.29 51.04 7.24
CA ASN A 686 33.75 51.08 7.19
C ASN A 686 34.31 49.68 6.90
N ASN A 687 34.49 49.38 5.62
CA ASN A 687 35.07 48.14 5.10
C ASN A 687 36.60 48.18 5.02
N VAL A 688 37.25 49.29 5.44
CA VAL A 688 38.70 49.37 5.49
C VAL A 688 39.17 48.52 6.66
N GLN A 689 39.71 47.33 6.36
CA GLN A 689 40.02 46.28 7.34
C GLN A 689 41.14 46.68 8.31
N GLU A 690 42.14 47.39 7.78
CA GLU A 690 43.37 47.76 8.46
C GLU A 690 43.48 49.26 8.70
N ASP A 691 44.42 49.64 9.57
CA ASP A 691 44.60 50.86 10.37
C ASP A 691 44.62 52.23 9.65
N SER A 692 43.91 52.40 8.55
CA SER A 692 43.69 53.71 7.92
C SER A 692 42.68 54.55 8.72
N ARG A 693 43.09 55.03 9.91
CA ARG A 693 42.35 56.05 10.69
C ARG A 693 42.07 57.33 9.88
N LEU A 694 42.77 57.50 8.77
CA LEU A 694 42.70 58.66 7.88
C LEU A 694 41.56 58.58 6.83
N ILE A 695 40.93 57.41 6.65
CA ILE A 695 39.81 57.24 5.73
C ILE A 695 38.50 57.29 6.54
N ALA A 696 37.69 58.31 6.27
CA ALA A 696 36.37 58.46 6.90
C ALA A 696 35.44 57.29 6.50
N PRO A 697 34.50 56.89 7.38
CA PRO A 697 33.44 55.96 7.02
C PRO A 697 32.65 56.47 5.81
N GLU A 698 32.25 55.55 4.93
CA GLU A 698 31.40 55.88 3.79
C GLU A 698 29.96 56.04 4.22
N GLN A 699 29.28 57.02 3.65
CA GLN A 699 27.84 57.20 3.75
C GLN A 699 27.22 57.16 2.35
N PHE A 700 26.15 56.39 2.19
CA PHE A 700 25.48 56.29 0.91
C PHE A 700 24.02 55.87 1.03
N VAL A 701 23.29 56.17 -0.05
CA VAL A 701 21.97 55.62 -0.34
C VAL A 701 22.12 54.62 -1.48
N GLN A 702 21.54 53.44 -1.33
CA GLN A 702 21.61 52.37 -2.33
C GLN A 702 20.21 51.89 -2.68
N PHE A 703 19.90 51.88 -3.98
CA PHE A 703 18.76 51.16 -4.52
C PHE A 703 19.23 49.78 -4.99
N ARG A 704 18.44 48.74 -4.72
CA ARG A 704 18.74 47.37 -5.16
C ARG A 704 17.51 46.65 -5.69
N VAL A 705 17.75 45.79 -6.67
CA VAL A 705 16.79 44.83 -7.21
C VAL A 705 17.38 43.44 -7.04
N GLU A 706 16.60 42.52 -6.50
CA GLU A 706 17.01 41.15 -6.20
C GLU A 706 16.07 40.16 -6.89
N HIS A 707 16.63 39.06 -7.35
CA HIS A 707 15.90 37.91 -7.85
C HIS A 707 16.42 36.66 -7.16
N ARG A 708 15.49 35.85 -6.64
CA ARG A 708 15.76 34.56 -5.99
C ARG A 708 14.99 33.47 -6.71
N TYR A 709 15.62 32.32 -6.92
CA TYR A 709 14.96 31.19 -7.55
C TYR A 709 15.49 29.87 -7.00
N PHE A 710 14.58 29.02 -6.50
CA PHE A 710 14.91 27.64 -6.16
C PHE A 710 14.71 26.73 -7.38
N ASP A 711 15.81 26.17 -7.88
CA ASP A 711 15.82 25.17 -8.93
C ASP A 711 15.67 23.77 -8.31
N LYS A 712 14.48 23.20 -8.46
CA LYS A 712 14.15 21.88 -7.94
C LYS A 712 14.94 20.77 -8.62
N SER A 713 15.27 20.91 -9.90
CA SER A 713 16.01 19.89 -10.66
C SER A 713 17.47 19.85 -10.24
N LEU A 714 18.10 21.02 -10.10
CA LEU A 714 19.49 21.13 -9.67
C LEU A 714 19.68 21.06 -8.14
N GLN A 715 18.58 21.05 -7.37
CA GLN A 715 18.58 21.15 -5.90
C GLN A 715 19.43 22.33 -5.41
N GLY A 716 19.24 23.50 -6.04
CA GLY A 716 20.08 24.66 -5.82
C GLY A 716 19.30 25.97 -5.77
N TYR A 717 19.89 26.96 -5.10
CA TYR A 717 19.30 28.30 -4.94
C TYR A 717 20.14 29.33 -5.71
N TRP A 718 19.48 30.03 -6.62
CA TRP A 718 20.03 31.16 -7.35
C TRP A 718 19.66 32.47 -6.64
N PHE A 719 20.66 33.36 -6.52
CA PHE A 719 20.48 34.73 -6.04
C PHE A 719 21.20 35.69 -6.97
N SER A 720 20.47 36.67 -7.49
CA SER A 720 21.00 37.75 -8.33
C SER A 720 20.61 39.10 -7.73
N GLN A 721 21.54 40.04 -7.67
CA GLN A 721 21.29 41.39 -7.17
C GLN A 721 21.96 42.42 -8.08
N GLY A 722 21.16 43.36 -8.59
CA GLY A 722 21.65 44.61 -9.16
C GLY A 722 21.53 45.73 -8.14
N LEU A 723 22.51 46.63 -8.08
CA LEU A 723 22.47 47.81 -7.20
C LEU A 723 23.03 49.05 -7.86
N ALA A 724 22.49 50.20 -7.45
CA ALA A 724 22.98 51.53 -7.78
C ALA A 724 23.11 52.35 -6.50
N ARG A 725 24.23 53.04 -6.33
CA ARG A 725 24.60 53.72 -5.09
C ARG A 725 24.97 55.17 -5.36
N TYR A 726 24.37 56.06 -4.58
CA TYR A 726 24.75 57.47 -4.48
C TYR A 726 25.49 57.69 -3.17
N ARG A 727 26.69 58.26 -3.25
CA ARG A 727 27.64 58.36 -2.13
C ARG A 727 27.82 59.81 -1.72
N GLU A 728 28.14 60.04 -0.45
CA GLU A 728 28.50 61.38 0.04
C GLU A 728 29.76 61.93 -0.67
N ARG A 729 30.71 61.05 -1.01
CA ARG A 729 31.98 61.39 -1.66
C ARG A 729 32.23 60.47 -2.86
N GLY A 730 32.70 61.05 -3.97
CA GLY A 730 32.94 60.34 -5.23
C GLY A 730 31.69 60.20 -6.10
N GLY A 731 31.84 59.57 -7.26
CA GLY A 731 30.73 59.37 -8.19
C GLY A 731 29.89 58.11 -7.92
N PRO A 732 28.80 57.92 -8.69
CA PRO A 732 27.86 56.82 -8.50
C PRO A 732 28.53 55.46 -8.74
N THR A 733 28.09 54.46 -7.98
CA THR A 733 28.61 53.09 -8.08
C THR A 733 27.49 52.13 -8.43
N PHE A 734 27.74 51.26 -9.40
CA PHE A 734 26.85 50.19 -9.82
C PHE A 734 27.47 48.85 -9.45
N GLY A 735 26.63 47.89 -9.07
CA GLY A 735 27.10 46.57 -8.70
C GLY A 735 26.17 45.47 -9.18
N LEU A 736 26.76 44.34 -9.53
CA LEU A 736 26.09 43.09 -9.82
C LEU A 736 26.64 42.02 -8.87
N LYS A 737 25.76 41.30 -8.18
CA LYS A 737 26.13 40.15 -7.35
C LYS A 737 25.32 38.94 -7.78
N GLY A 738 26.00 37.81 -7.93
CA GLY A 738 25.40 36.51 -8.18
C GLY A 738 25.86 35.50 -7.14
N ALA A 739 24.98 34.61 -6.72
CA ALA A 739 25.34 33.44 -5.94
C ALA A 739 24.52 32.21 -6.38
N PHE A 740 25.17 31.06 -6.33
CA PHE A 740 24.53 29.76 -6.51
C PHE A 740 24.90 28.87 -5.32
N ASP A 741 23.90 28.48 -4.54
CA ASP A 741 24.03 27.59 -3.38
C ASP A 741 23.55 26.20 -3.79
N TRP A 742 24.49 25.31 -4.05
CA TRP A 742 24.26 23.98 -4.57
C TRP A 742 24.35 22.94 -3.45
N GLN A 743 23.24 22.25 -3.22
CA GLN A 743 23.08 21.30 -2.12
C GLN A 743 22.50 19.97 -2.63
N PRO A 744 23.13 19.31 -3.62
CA PRO A 744 22.57 18.11 -4.19
C PRO A 744 22.76 16.93 -3.23
N LYS A 745 21.80 16.02 -3.18
CA LYS A 745 21.87 14.82 -2.31
C LYS A 745 23.08 13.92 -2.60
N ALA A 746 23.58 13.92 -3.84
CA ALA A 746 24.72 13.10 -4.28
C ALA A 746 26.10 13.68 -3.94
N TRP A 747 26.21 14.99 -3.63
CA TRP A 747 27.48 15.63 -3.32
C TRP A 747 27.64 15.77 -1.80
N PRO A 748 28.72 15.25 -1.20
CA PRO A 748 28.83 15.14 0.25
C PRO A 748 29.09 16.47 0.97
N VAL A 749 29.20 17.59 0.26
CA VAL A 749 29.59 18.92 0.78
C VAL A 749 28.68 19.97 0.18
N ASN A 750 28.25 20.97 0.94
CA ASN A 750 27.48 22.09 0.38
C ASN A 750 28.44 23.03 -0.34
N THR A 751 28.11 23.40 -1.58
CA THR A 751 28.97 24.23 -2.43
C THR A 751 28.27 25.55 -2.73
N LYS A 752 28.91 26.68 -2.42
CA LYS A 752 28.40 28.01 -2.75
C LYS A 752 29.36 28.77 -3.64
N PHE A 753 28.90 29.11 -4.82
CA PHE A 753 29.59 29.98 -5.77
C PHE A 753 29.09 31.41 -5.58
N LYS A 754 30.00 32.39 -5.60
CA LYS A 754 29.67 33.82 -5.54
C LYS A 754 30.47 34.58 -6.58
N ALA A 755 29.82 35.53 -7.23
CA ALA A 755 30.43 36.45 -8.18
C ALA A 755 29.97 37.87 -7.87
N HIS A 756 30.90 38.82 -7.78
CA HIS A 756 30.60 40.23 -7.60
C HIS A 756 31.33 41.06 -8.65
N ILE A 757 30.64 42.04 -9.22
CA ILE A 757 31.21 43.05 -10.11
C ILE A 757 30.76 44.41 -9.61
N PHE A 758 31.69 45.34 -9.43
CA PHE A 758 31.41 46.73 -9.08
C PHE A 758 32.07 47.66 -10.08
N VAL A 759 31.37 48.71 -10.44
CA VAL A 759 31.84 49.74 -11.38
C VAL A 759 31.48 51.10 -10.80
N GLN A 760 32.45 51.99 -10.70
CA GLN A 760 32.25 53.35 -10.23
C GLN A 760 32.65 54.34 -11.31
N ALA A 761 31.77 55.31 -11.57
CA ALA A 761 32.10 56.45 -12.41
C ALA A 761 32.80 57.53 -11.56
N LEU A 762 33.90 58.09 -12.08
CA LEU A 762 34.66 59.18 -11.51
C LEU A 762 34.87 60.27 -12.57
N GLU A 763 35.34 61.45 -12.18
CA GLU A 763 35.64 62.54 -13.11
C GLU A 763 36.73 62.16 -14.13
N GLU A 764 37.68 61.33 -13.71
CA GLU A 764 38.85 60.92 -14.53
C GLU A 764 38.66 59.59 -15.27
N GLY A 765 37.47 58.97 -15.20
CA GLY A 765 37.20 57.69 -15.86
C GLY A 765 36.34 56.73 -15.02
N THR A 766 36.46 55.44 -15.30
CA THR A 766 35.65 54.38 -14.67
C THR A 766 36.56 53.35 -14.02
N GLU A 767 36.31 53.06 -12.75
CA GLU A 767 37.05 52.06 -11.98
C GLU A 767 36.17 50.88 -11.62
N TRP A 768 36.75 49.68 -11.52
CA TRP A 768 35.98 48.46 -11.33
C TRP A 768 36.70 47.39 -10.51
N LEU A 769 35.89 46.50 -9.94
CA LEU A 769 36.33 45.29 -9.26
C LEU A 769 35.50 44.10 -9.71
N GLY A 770 36.16 43.00 -10.03
CA GLY A 770 35.56 41.67 -10.19
C GLY A 770 36.04 40.74 -9.08
N GLN A 771 35.14 39.98 -8.47
CA GLN A 771 35.48 38.96 -7.47
C GLN A 771 34.71 37.67 -7.72
N LEU A 772 35.41 36.54 -7.64
CA LEU A 772 34.84 35.21 -7.60
C LEU A 772 35.15 34.55 -6.25
N SER A 773 34.24 33.72 -5.74
CA SER A 773 34.47 32.95 -4.52
C SER A 773 33.77 31.61 -4.57
N LEU A 774 34.48 30.58 -4.09
CA LEU A 774 33.99 29.22 -3.91
C LEU A 774 34.01 28.88 -2.43
N VAL A 775 32.88 28.44 -1.88
CA VAL A 775 32.77 28.01 -0.48
C VAL A 775 32.34 26.56 -0.46
N LEU A 776 33.07 25.75 0.29
CA LEU A 776 32.81 24.34 0.54
C LEU A 776 32.56 24.16 2.04
N GLY A 777 31.45 23.56 2.43
CA GLY A 777 31.19 23.32 3.85
C GLY A 777 30.21 22.20 4.12
N LYS A 778 30.30 21.57 5.29
CA LYS A 778 29.39 20.50 5.71
C LYS A 778 28.92 20.73 7.13
N SER A 779 27.64 20.49 7.40
CA SER A 779 27.11 20.56 8.75
C SER A 779 27.05 19.17 9.37
N PHE A 780 27.59 19.02 10.57
CA PHE A 780 27.54 17.81 11.37
C PHE A 780 26.77 18.08 12.65
N ARG A 781 25.92 17.14 13.07
CA ARG A 781 25.18 17.23 14.33
C ARG A 781 26.04 16.60 15.44
N LEU A 782 26.47 17.39 16.40
CA LEU A 782 27.22 16.89 17.58
C LEU A 782 26.26 16.40 18.67
N MET A 783 25.15 17.12 18.86
CA MET A 783 24.08 16.80 19.80
C MET A 783 22.73 17.18 19.15
N PRO A 784 21.57 16.73 19.67
CA PRO A 784 20.27 17.06 19.07
C PRO A 784 20.05 18.57 18.83
N LYS A 785 20.62 19.42 19.70
CA LYS A 785 20.51 20.89 19.66
C LYS A 785 21.81 21.60 19.24
N THR A 786 22.88 20.86 18.91
CA THR A 786 24.20 21.45 18.64
C THR A 786 24.76 20.91 17.32
N THR A 787 25.08 21.82 16.41
CA THR A 787 25.72 21.50 15.13
C THR A 787 27.08 22.16 15.01
N ILE A 788 27.98 21.51 14.30
CA ILE A 788 29.29 22.04 13.93
C ILE A 788 29.39 22.10 12.41
N LYS A 789 29.96 23.17 11.89
CA LYS A 789 30.06 23.44 10.45
C LYS A 789 31.48 23.89 10.09
N PRO A 790 32.37 22.98 9.68
CA PRO A 790 33.60 23.36 8.99
C PRO A 790 33.28 23.92 7.60
N GLU A 791 33.97 24.99 7.24
CA GLU A 791 33.88 25.68 5.95
C GLU A 791 35.29 26.00 5.45
N LEU A 792 35.52 25.83 4.15
CA LEU A 792 36.71 26.27 3.44
C LEU A 792 36.26 27.15 2.27
N SER A 793 36.83 28.35 2.17
CA SER A 793 36.47 29.32 1.13
C SER A 793 37.69 29.75 0.36
N PHE A 794 37.58 29.86 -0.96
CA PHE A 794 38.60 30.39 -1.86
C PHE A 794 38.04 31.63 -2.53
N PHE A 795 38.88 32.64 -2.75
CA PHE A 795 38.48 33.83 -3.50
C PHE A 795 39.59 34.30 -4.44
N ALA A 796 39.17 34.98 -5.51
CA ALA A 796 40.05 35.69 -6.42
C ALA A 796 39.39 37.02 -6.81
N ARG A 797 40.20 38.07 -6.95
CA ARG A 797 39.80 39.46 -7.20
C ARG A 797 40.66 40.06 -8.30
N TYR A 798 40.04 40.91 -9.10
CA TYR A 798 40.68 41.72 -10.14
C TYR A 798 40.21 43.16 -9.95
N LEU A 799 41.16 44.09 -9.87
CA LEU A 799 40.91 45.51 -9.59
C LEU A 799 41.54 46.35 -10.69
N SER A 800 40.82 47.36 -11.18
CA SER A 800 41.39 48.34 -12.13
C SER A 800 42.51 49.19 -11.51
N LEU A 801 42.41 49.47 -10.21
CA LEU A 801 43.31 50.35 -9.46
C LEU A 801 44.52 49.65 -8.82
N GLN A 802 44.85 48.41 -9.20
CA GLN A 802 45.83 47.59 -8.47
C GLN A 802 47.21 48.27 -8.30
N ASN A 803 47.73 48.89 -9.35
CA ASN A 803 49.07 49.53 -9.36
C ASN A 803 48.99 51.02 -9.71
N ASP A 804 47.85 51.66 -9.45
CA ASP A 804 47.60 53.05 -9.82
C ASP A 804 48.18 54.02 -8.78
N SER A 805 48.98 55.01 -9.18
CA SER A 805 49.60 55.95 -8.24
C SER A 805 48.60 56.86 -7.54
N ARG A 806 47.40 57.06 -8.10
CA ARG A 806 46.32 57.87 -7.49
C ARG A 806 45.85 57.28 -6.17
N VAL A 807 45.93 55.97 -5.98
CA VAL A 807 45.55 55.30 -4.73
C VAL A 807 46.48 55.65 -3.57
N GLN A 808 47.63 56.29 -3.79
CA GLN A 808 48.47 56.81 -2.69
C GLN A 808 47.90 58.11 -2.09
N ASN A 809 46.99 58.80 -2.79
CA ASN A 809 46.36 60.03 -2.32
C ASN A 809 45.12 59.73 -1.47
N ILE A 810 45.14 60.12 -0.19
CA ILE A 810 44.03 59.91 0.75
C ILE A 810 42.72 60.54 0.26
N LYS A 811 42.76 61.70 -0.41
CA LYS A 811 41.54 62.34 -0.96
C LYS A 811 40.92 61.49 -2.06
N PHE A 812 41.75 60.89 -2.92
CA PHE A 812 41.29 59.97 -3.95
C PHE A 812 40.74 58.68 -3.32
N GLN A 813 41.43 58.09 -2.33
CA GLN A 813 40.92 56.92 -1.60
C GLN A 813 39.54 57.18 -0.96
N GLN A 814 39.26 58.40 -0.48
CA GLN A 814 37.94 58.77 0.05
C GLN A 814 36.86 58.92 -1.03
N GLN A 815 37.24 59.17 -2.29
CA GLN A 815 36.32 59.24 -3.43
C GLN A 815 36.03 57.86 -4.03
N ILE A 816 36.88 56.86 -3.81
CA ILE A 816 36.64 55.49 -4.31
C ILE A 816 35.70 54.72 -3.39
N ASP A 817 34.78 53.96 -3.98
CA ASP A 817 33.91 53.05 -3.26
C ASP A 817 34.72 51.89 -2.66
N GLN A 818 34.56 51.64 -1.36
CA GLN A 818 35.27 50.57 -0.65
C GLN A 818 34.92 49.16 -1.19
N ASP A 819 33.86 48.98 -1.99
CA ASP A 819 33.60 47.75 -2.74
C ASP A 819 34.48 47.64 -3.99
N VAL A 820 34.85 48.75 -4.63
CA VAL A 820 35.74 48.82 -5.80
C VAL A 820 37.21 48.72 -5.39
N TYR A 821 37.65 49.46 -4.37
CA TYR A 821 39.04 49.42 -3.93
C TYR A 821 39.19 49.67 -2.43
N THR A 822 40.13 48.94 -1.83
CA THR A 822 40.73 49.23 -0.51
C THR A 822 42.17 48.75 -0.56
N PRO A 823 43.10 49.34 0.21
CA PRO A 823 44.48 48.84 0.31
C PRO A 823 44.54 47.32 0.55
N TYR A 824 43.78 46.84 1.54
CA TYR A 824 43.67 45.41 1.85
C TYR A 824 43.35 44.51 0.64
N LYS A 825 42.45 44.94 -0.25
CA LYS A 825 42.04 44.16 -1.43
C LYS A 825 43.11 44.15 -2.52
N ALA A 826 43.93 45.20 -2.59
CA ALA A 826 45.06 45.27 -3.51
C ALA A 826 46.16 44.29 -3.08
N ASP A 827 46.37 44.17 -1.77
CA ASP A 827 47.39 43.28 -1.17
C ASP A 827 46.92 41.83 -1.03
N HIS A 828 45.60 41.59 -1.11
CA HIS A 828 44.98 40.25 -1.00
C HIS A 828 44.03 40.01 -2.19
N ARG A 829 44.59 39.76 -3.37
CA ARG A 829 43.83 39.49 -4.59
C ARG A 829 43.26 38.09 -4.60
N TYR A 830 43.95 37.13 -4.01
CA TYR A 830 43.47 35.78 -3.85
C TYR A 830 43.90 35.21 -2.50
N GLY A 831 43.21 34.16 -2.07
CA GLY A 831 43.52 33.50 -0.81
C GLY A 831 42.45 32.50 -0.42
N MET A 832 42.65 31.88 0.74
CA MET A 832 41.68 30.97 1.33
C MET A 832 41.33 31.36 2.77
N ASN A 833 40.12 30.97 3.18
CA ASN A 833 39.66 31.11 4.55
C ASN A 833 39.15 29.76 5.04
N ALA A 834 39.67 29.28 6.16
CA ALA A 834 39.13 28.13 6.86
C ALA A 834 38.33 28.62 8.08
N ALA A 835 37.15 28.06 8.29
CA ALA A 835 36.30 28.43 9.42
C ALA A 835 35.62 27.22 10.06
N LEU A 836 35.38 27.32 11.36
CA LEU A 836 34.62 26.36 12.14
C LEU A 836 33.53 27.10 12.90
N THR A 837 32.28 26.77 12.60
CA THR A 837 31.12 27.36 13.27
C THR A 837 30.45 26.32 14.16
N LEU A 838 30.36 26.59 15.46
CA LEU A 838 29.53 25.85 16.40
C LEU A 838 28.21 26.60 16.58
N ARG A 839 27.09 25.91 16.39
CA ARG A 839 25.74 26.44 16.49
C ARG A 839 24.95 25.65 17.52
N HIS A 840 24.41 26.32 18.52
CA HIS A 840 23.59 25.73 19.57
C HIS A 840 22.20 26.36 19.58
N ARG A 841 21.15 25.54 19.53
CA ARG A 841 19.75 25.96 19.49
C ARG A 841 19.03 25.49 20.77
N PRO A 842 19.08 26.26 21.87
CA PRO A 842 18.48 25.85 23.13
C PRO A 842 16.95 25.76 23.02
N TRP A 843 16.33 26.69 22.30
CA TRP A 843 14.89 26.75 21.95
C TRP A 843 14.71 26.97 20.44
N LEU A 844 13.52 26.73 19.90
CA LEU A 844 13.25 26.83 18.46
C LEU A 844 13.48 28.25 17.90
N ASP A 845 13.31 29.25 18.75
CA ASP A 845 13.38 30.69 18.50
C ASP A 845 14.69 31.34 18.97
N THR A 846 15.63 30.57 19.54
CA THR A 846 16.93 31.08 20.02
C THR A 846 18.09 30.36 19.34
N LEU A 847 19.11 31.11 18.92
CA LEU A 847 20.33 30.57 18.31
C LEU A 847 21.57 31.20 18.92
N TRP A 848 22.50 30.37 19.35
CA TRP A 848 23.86 30.78 19.74
C TRP A 848 24.83 30.27 18.68
N GLU A 849 25.72 31.14 18.20
CA GLU A 849 26.77 30.80 17.25
C GLU A 849 28.13 31.25 17.79
N ALA A 850 29.09 30.33 17.78
CA ALA A 850 30.49 30.63 18.02
C ALA A 850 31.28 30.23 16.76
N LYS A 851 32.07 31.16 16.21
CA LYS A 851 32.83 30.95 14.98
C LYS A 851 34.29 31.30 15.19
N VAL A 852 35.16 30.41 14.75
CA VAL A 852 36.61 30.64 14.60
C VAL A 852 36.92 30.62 13.11
N ALA A 853 37.63 31.62 12.62
CA ALA A 853 38.06 31.69 11.23
C ALA A 853 39.54 32.07 11.14
N THR A 854 40.23 31.53 10.16
CA THR A 854 41.61 31.85 9.81
C THR A 854 41.67 32.19 8.32
N ALA A 855 42.32 33.30 7.98
CA ALA A 855 42.51 33.78 6.63
C ALA A 855 43.97 33.66 6.24
N SER A 856 44.26 33.10 5.06
CA SER A 856 45.64 33.05 4.54
C SER A 856 46.05 34.37 3.90
N ASN A 857 47.36 34.56 3.79
CA ASN A 857 47.94 35.47 2.79
C ASN A 857 47.72 34.93 1.36
N GLU A 858 48.22 35.65 0.35
CA GLU A 858 48.21 35.18 -1.06
C GLU A 858 49.00 33.87 -1.25
N ASP A 859 49.84 33.47 -0.30
CA ASP A 859 50.60 32.22 -0.30
C ASP A 859 49.77 30.97 0.07
N PHE A 860 48.49 31.13 0.39
CA PHE A 860 47.58 30.05 0.79
C PHE A 860 47.99 29.33 2.10
N ASN A 861 48.88 29.91 2.91
CA ASN A 861 49.36 29.27 4.12
C ASN A 861 48.45 29.57 5.34
N LEU A 862 47.69 28.57 5.78
CA LEU A 862 46.81 28.68 6.95
C LEU A 862 47.54 28.58 8.31
N PHE A 863 48.80 28.13 8.31
CA PHE A 863 49.62 28.04 9.52
C PHE A 863 50.43 29.31 9.78
N SER A 864 50.51 30.20 8.80
CA SER A 864 51.00 31.57 8.91
C SER A 864 49.94 32.56 8.39
N PRO A 865 48.77 32.64 9.07
CA PRO A 865 47.61 33.35 8.56
C PRO A 865 47.82 34.87 8.56
N ASP A 866 47.14 35.57 7.64
CA ASP A 866 46.98 37.04 7.68
C ASP A 866 46.26 37.44 8.98
N HIS A 867 45.13 36.79 9.28
CA HIS A 867 44.43 37.03 10.54
C HIS A 867 43.61 35.83 11.03
N ILE A 868 43.35 35.85 12.33
CA ILE A 868 42.46 34.92 13.02
C ILE A 868 41.28 35.73 13.58
N ALA A 869 40.05 35.29 13.31
CA ALA A 869 38.85 35.92 13.82
C ALA A 869 38.05 35.00 14.74
N LEU A 870 37.64 35.54 15.87
CA LEU A 870 36.71 34.92 16.82
C LEU A 870 35.40 35.70 16.79
N GLN A 871 34.28 34.99 16.71
CA GLN A 871 32.95 35.61 16.72
C GLN A 871 32.02 34.83 17.64
N ALA A 872 31.27 35.56 18.47
CA ALA A 872 30.14 35.05 19.22
C ALA A 872 28.88 35.81 18.80
N GLN A 873 27.78 35.11 18.58
CA GLN A 873 26.52 35.70 18.16
C GLN A 873 25.33 35.03 18.87
N TRP A 874 24.43 35.87 19.35
CA TRP A 874 23.11 35.49 19.85
C TRP A 874 22.06 36.00 18.87
N LYS A 875 21.12 35.12 18.50
CA LYS A 875 19.96 35.45 17.68
C LYS A 875 18.69 35.01 18.40
N GLN A 876 17.66 35.83 18.31
CA GLN A 876 16.35 35.54 18.89
C GLN A 876 15.26 35.92 17.88
N TYR A 877 14.27 35.05 17.75
CA TYR A 877 13.04 35.31 17.02
C TYR A 877 11.93 35.61 18.03
N LEU A 878 11.32 36.78 17.91
CA LEU A 878 10.27 37.28 18.80
C LEU A 878 9.15 37.82 17.93
N ASP A 879 8.14 37.00 17.74
CA ASP A 879 7.02 37.35 16.91
C ASP A 879 7.46 37.73 15.46
N ASP A 880 7.11 38.92 14.96
CA ASP A 880 7.53 39.41 13.65
C ASP A 880 8.96 39.98 13.63
N PHE A 881 9.64 39.94 14.77
CA PHE A 881 10.96 40.52 14.95
C PHE A 881 12.05 39.44 15.05
N GLN A 882 13.19 39.72 14.41
CA GLN A 882 14.43 39.00 14.63
C GLN A 882 15.45 39.95 15.23
N VAL A 883 16.04 39.57 16.36
CA VAL A 883 17.08 40.30 17.06
C VAL A 883 18.39 39.52 16.99
N ASP A 884 19.45 40.21 16.62
CA ASP A 884 20.81 39.70 16.46
C ASP A 884 21.76 40.57 17.31
N ALA A 885 22.45 40.00 18.29
CA ALA A 885 23.59 40.64 18.94
C ALA A 885 24.85 39.81 18.73
N GLY A 886 25.97 40.44 18.41
CA GLY A 886 27.22 39.71 18.18
C GLY A 886 28.46 40.53 18.48
N TYR A 887 29.53 39.82 18.77
CA TYR A 887 30.85 40.39 19.03
C TYR A 887 31.88 39.63 18.20
N ARG A 888 32.71 40.35 17.45
CA ARG A 888 33.80 39.78 16.65
C ARG A 888 35.11 40.43 17.03
N VAL A 889 36.15 39.64 17.22
CA VAL A 889 37.54 40.11 17.37
C VAL A 889 38.37 39.48 16.27
N SER A 890 39.11 40.30 15.51
CA SER A 890 40.06 39.88 14.49
C SER A 890 41.47 40.25 14.94
N PHE A 891 42.38 39.27 14.95
CA PHE A 891 43.79 39.40 15.27
C PHE A 891 44.60 39.31 13.98
N TYR A 892 45.04 40.47 13.49
CA TYR A 892 45.86 40.62 12.30
C TYR A 892 47.33 40.40 12.66
N GLN A 893 47.98 39.46 11.97
CA GLN A 893 49.39 39.10 12.21
C GLN A 893 50.34 40.11 11.57
N GLN A 894 51.60 40.09 12.00
CA GLN A 894 52.65 40.86 11.33
C GLN A 894 53.12 40.09 10.08
N ASP A 895 53.24 40.76 8.94
CA ASP A 895 53.66 40.18 7.66
C ASP A 895 54.38 41.23 6.77
N ASP A 896 54.69 40.88 5.53
CA ASP A 896 55.40 41.75 4.58
C ASP A 896 54.60 43.01 4.20
N ASN A 897 53.28 42.97 4.33
CA ASN A 897 52.37 44.08 4.05
C ASN A 897 52.04 44.89 5.32
N ARG A 898 52.33 44.32 6.51
CA ARG A 898 51.96 44.89 7.81
C ARG A 898 53.09 44.84 8.83
N ILE A 899 53.63 46.03 9.14
CA ILE A 899 54.78 46.23 10.05
C ILE A 899 54.46 45.85 11.51
N PHE A 900 53.20 45.95 11.95
CA PHE A 900 52.77 45.63 13.31
C PHE A 900 51.49 44.80 13.33
N ALA A 901 51.43 43.79 14.19
CA ALA A 901 50.19 43.09 14.48
C ALA A 901 49.14 44.06 15.05
N SER A 902 47.86 43.85 14.70
CA SER A 902 46.76 44.68 15.19
C SER A 902 45.56 43.85 15.60
N THR A 903 44.70 44.41 16.44
CA THR A 903 43.44 43.77 16.86
C THR A 903 42.29 44.69 16.51
N ARG A 904 41.20 44.11 16.03
CA ARG A 904 39.98 44.85 15.71
C ARG A 904 38.74 44.15 16.25
N SER A 905 37.93 44.90 16.96
CA SER A 905 36.77 44.43 17.71
C SER A 905 35.51 45.16 17.26
N LEU A 906 34.48 44.39 16.93
CA LEU A 906 33.23 44.90 16.39
C LEU A 906 32.06 44.34 17.20
N ALA A 907 31.29 45.26 17.78
CA ALA A 907 29.98 44.94 18.36
C ALA A 907 28.89 45.17 17.30
N LYS A 908 28.03 44.17 17.11
CA LYS A 908 26.90 44.20 16.18
C LYS A 908 25.60 44.09 16.95
N PHE A 909 24.66 44.96 16.62
CA PHE A 909 23.25 44.82 16.96
C PHE A 909 22.42 44.94 15.68
N LYS A 910 21.47 44.04 15.46
CA LYS A 910 20.56 44.09 14.31
C LYS A 910 19.16 43.72 14.78
N VAL A 911 18.17 44.47 14.31
CA VAL A 911 16.75 44.17 14.48
C VAL A 911 16.12 44.19 13.10
N SER A 912 15.42 43.11 12.75
CA SER A 912 14.64 42.99 11.53
C SER A 912 13.18 42.78 11.88
N TRP A 913 12.29 43.56 11.27
CA TRP A 913 10.86 43.40 11.35
C TRP A 913 10.34 42.94 9.99
N ASN A 914 9.46 41.94 9.99
CA ASN A 914 8.84 41.40 8.80
C ASN A 914 7.33 41.52 8.89
N HIS A 915 6.68 42.00 7.83
CA HIS A 915 5.23 42.06 7.77
C HIS A 915 4.73 41.47 6.45
N TRP A 916 3.77 40.55 6.56
CA TRP A 916 3.13 39.89 5.43
C TRP A 916 1.82 40.58 5.06
N PHE A 917 1.58 40.67 3.76
CA PHE A 917 0.29 41.04 3.18
C PHE A 917 -0.50 39.79 2.78
N VAL A 918 -1.81 39.95 2.59
CA VAL A 918 -2.75 38.88 2.21
C VAL A 918 -2.28 38.10 0.98
N ASN A 919 -1.77 38.80 -0.05
CA ASN A 919 -1.24 38.18 -1.28
C ASN A 919 0.17 37.59 -1.14
N GLN A 920 0.61 37.30 0.08
CA GLN A 920 1.94 36.80 0.40
C GLN A 920 3.09 37.66 -0.14
N ASN A 921 2.86 38.95 -0.38
CA ASN A 921 3.94 39.92 -0.45
C ASN A 921 4.44 40.23 0.96
N ARG A 922 5.69 40.69 1.08
CA ARG A 922 6.29 40.95 2.38
C ARG A 922 7.15 42.20 2.38
N ILE A 923 7.02 43.01 3.41
CA ILE A 923 7.98 44.07 3.73
C ILE A 923 8.95 43.57 4.80
N GLU A 924 10.23 43.88 4.61
CA GLU A 924 11.29 43.71 5.60
C GLU A 924 11.91 45.08 5.91
N LEU A 925 11.90 45.45 7.18
CA LEU A 925 12.61 46.62 7.70
C LEU A 925 13.74 46.14 8.61
N THR A 926 14.98 46.48 8.27
CA THR A 926 16.16 46.10 9.05
C THR A 926 16.91 47.33 9.54
N LEU A 927 17.04 47.44 10.87
CA LEU A 927 17.96 48.34 11.54
C LEU A 927 19.22 47.57 11.93
N LYS A 928 20.38 48.05 11.50
CA LYS A 928 21.69 47.48 11.82
C LYS A 928 22.55 48.56 12.47
N TYR A 929 23.19 48.22 13.57
CA TYR A 929 24.14 49.07 14.26
C TYR A 929 25.43 48.29 14.49
N LEU A 930 26.53 48.82 13.97
CA LEU A 930 27.88 48.31 14.19
C LEU A 930 28.68 49.38 14.95
N TYR A 931 29.41 48.95 15.96
CA TYR A 931 30.35 49.79 16.69
C TYR A 931 31.76 49.21 16.57
N ASP A 932 32.64 49.97 15.95
CA ASP A 932 34.07 49.67 15.82
C ASP A 932 34.79 50.26 17.03
N ILE A 933 35.27 49.39 17.92
CA ILE A 933 35.71 49.76 19.26
C ILE A 933 37.03 50.53 19.19
N GLU A 934 38.00 50.01 18.43
CA GLU A 934 39.33 50.60 18.33
C GLU A 934 39.29 51.96 17.61
N ARG A 935 38.33 52.18 16.70
CA ARG A 935 38.14 53.46 16.01
C ARG A 935 37.13 54.39 16.69
N SER A 936 36.38 53.92 17.69
CA SER A 936 35.24 54.64 18.27
C SER A 936 34.24 55.12 17.19
N GLU A 937 33.98 54.26 16.19
CA GLU A 937 33.16 54.61 15.03
C GLU A 937 31.77 53.95 15.08
N HIS A 938 30.75 54.76 14.83
CA HIS A 938 29.35 54.33 14.78
C HIS A 938 28.92 54.12 13.32
N LEU A 939 28.47 52.91 13.01
CA LEU A 939 28.15 52.48 11.64
C LEU A 939 26.69 51.99 11.57
N PRO A 940 25.71 52.92 11.67
CA PRO A 940 24.29 52.59 11.52
C PRO A 940 23.93 52.29 10.06
N GLY A 941 22.94 51.45 9.88
CA GLY A 941 22.32 51.16 8.61
C GLY A 941 20.83 50.89 8.75
N LEU A 942 20.04 51.43 7.83
CA LEU A 942 18.62 51.18 7.69
C LEU A 942 18.36 50.58 6.32
N SER A 943 17.59 49.50 6.25
CA SER A 943 17.26 48.81 5.02
C SER A 943 15.76 48.55 4.97
N PHE A 944 15.15 48.92 3.85
CA PHE A 944 13.75 48.62 3.53
C PHE A 944 13.74 47.73 2.29
N ILE A 945 13.03 46.61 2.34
CA ILE A 945 12.86 45.70 1.21
C ILE A 945 11.39 45.35 1.05
N PHE A 946 10.91 45.40 -0.18
CA PHE A 946 9.63 44.80 -0.57
C PHE A 946 9.90 43.53 -1.37
N HIS A 947 9.30 42.42 -0.95
CA HIS A 947 9.36 41.12 -1.62
C HIS A 947 8.04 40.86 -2.33
N PHE A 948 8.12 40.62 -3.64
CA PHE A 948 7.01 40.20 -4.48
C PHE A 948 6.93 38.67 -4.42
N GLY A 949 6.12 38.17 -3.49
CA GLY A 949 6.10 36.75 -3.14
C GLY A 949 5.17 35.91 -4.00
N GLU A 950 4.05 36.47 -4.46
CA GLU A 950 3.10 35.84 -5.40
C GLU A 950 2.75 34.37 -5.05
N GLY A 951 2.56 34.08 -3.75
CA GLY A 951 2.23 32.73 -3.27
C GLY A 951 3.41 31.78 -3.04
N ARG A 952 4.66 32.24 -3.24
CA ARG A 952 5.88 31.43 -3.08
C ARG A 952 6.49 31.46 -1.68
N GLY A 953 6.08 32.41 -0.83
CA GLY A 953 6.55 32.55 0.55
C GLY A 953 8.08 32.59 0.66
N TYR A 954 8.67 31.67 1.44
CA TYR A 954 10.12 31.54 1.61
C TYR A 954 10.78 30.52 0.67
N ARG A 955 10.07 29.97 -0.32
CA ARG A 955 10.54 28.85 -1.17
C ARG A 955 11.88 29.13 -1.85
N ASP A 956 12.09 30.37 -2.32
CA ASP A 956 13.29 30.72 -3.09
C ASP A 956 14.48 31.18 -2.24
N PHE A 957 14.33 31.23 -0.92
CA PHE A 957 15.39 31.66 -0.02
C PHE A 957 16.22 30.45 0.40
N SER A 958 17.55 30.55 0.26
CA SER A 958 18.44 29.47 0.71
C SER A 958 18.25 29.21 2.22
N PRO A 959 18.31 27.94 2.68
CA PRO A 959 18.27 27.61 4.10
C PRO A 959 19.36 28.29 4.93
N SER A 960 20.45 28.74 4.31
CA SER A 960 21.51 29.50 4.96
C SER A 960 21.16 30.97 5.23
N GLU A 961 20.11 31.50 4.59
CA GLU A 961 19.65 32.88 4.74
C GLU A 961 18.60 33.03 5.85
N LEU A 962 17.94 31.93 6.22
CA LEU A 962 16.79 31.92 7.15
C LEU A 962 17.11 31.11 8.41
N ASP A 963 17.48 31.81 9.48
CA ASP A 963 17.88 31.18 10.75
C ASP A 963 16.73 30.44 11.45
N PHE A 964 15.48 30.90 11.28
CA PHE A 964 14.29 30.42 11.99
C PHE A 964 13.16 29.97 11.04
N LEU A 965 13.51 29.42 9.87
CA LEU A 965 12.57 29.06 8.80
C LEU A 965 11.27 28.37 9.27
N PRO A 966 11.28 27.34 10.14
CA PRO A 966 10.04 26.68 10.56
C PRO A 966 9.04 27.61 11.28
N LEU A 967 9.55 28.53 12.11
CA LEU A 967 8.72 29.50 12.83
C LEU A 967 8.25 30.62 11.90
N MET A 968 9.13 31.06 10.99
CA MET A 968 8.81 32.09 10.00
C MET A 968 7.73 31.62 9.00
N GLN A 969 7.75 30.34 8.61
CA GLN A 969 6.75 29.75 7.70
C GLN A 969 5.35 29.70 8.30
N GLN A 970 5.22 29.50 9.62
CA GLN A 970 3.91 29.47 10.29
C GLN A 970 3.16 30.81 10.24
N ARG A 971 3.87 31.90 9.93
CA ARG A 971 3.33 33.27 9.88
C ARG A 971 2.94 33.76 8.50
N ILE A 972 3.22 32.97 7.47
CA ILE A 972 2.75 33.30 6.13
C ILE A 972 1.21 33.25 6.20
N PRO A 973 0.50 34.33 5.83
CA PRO A 973 -0.95 34.33 5.80
C PRO A 973 -1.42 33.24 4.83
N ASN A 974 -2.11 32.24 5.38
CA ASN A 974 -2.61 31.07 4.66
C ASN A 974 -4.04 31.33 4.18
N GLU A 975 -4.28 32.46 3.51
CA GLU A 975 -5.52 32.60 2.75
C GLU A 975 -5.47 31.59 1.59
N GLN A 976 -6.60 30.92 1.34
CA GLN A 976 -6.67 29.82 0.40
C GLN A 976 -6.39 30.35 -1.01
N ASN A 977 -5.15 30.20 -1.49
CA ASN A 977 -4.72 30.52 -2.85
C ASN A 977 -5.80 30.15 -3.90
N ASN A 978 -6.32 28.93 -3.78
CA ASN A 978 -7.49 28.50 -4.53
C ASN A 978 -8.69 28.48 -3.58
N GLN A 979 -9.57 29.47 -3.68
CA GLN A 979 -10.87 29.40 -3.03
C GLN A 979 -11.90 28.82 -3.99
N ILE A 980 -12.68 27.88 -3.47
CA ILE A 980 -13.85 27.35 -4.15
C ILE A 980 -15.03 28.16 -3.66
N GLU A 981 -15.47 29.13 -4.44
CA GLU A 981 -16.70 29.86 -4.17
C GLU A 981 -17.90 28.98 -4.52
N LYS A 982 -18.78 28.80 -3.54
CA LYS A 982 -20.02 28.04 -3.70
C LYS A 982 -21.17 29.01 -3.93
N HIS A 983 -21.73 29.01 -5.13
CA HIS A 983 -22.99 29.71 -5.36
C HIS A 983 -24.15 28.81 -4.91
N TYR A 984 -24.92 29.28 -3.95
CA TYR A 984 -26.20 28.68 -3.57
C TYR A 984 -27.29 29.31 -4.45
N ASN A 985 -28.06 28.48 -5.16
CA ASN A 985 -29.38 28.88 -5.67
C ASN A 985 -30.44 28.67 -4.60
#